data_AF-A0A7S1M7T3-F1
#
_entry.id   AF-A0A7S1M7T3-F1
#
_cell.length_a   1.000
_cell.length_b   1.000
_cell.length_c   1.000
_cell.angle_alpha   90.00
_cell.angle_beta   90.00
_cell.angle_gamma   90.00
#
_symmetry.space_group_name_H-M   'P 1'
#
loop_
_entity.id
_entity.type
_entity.pdbx_description
1 polymer ?
#
loop_
_entity_poly.entity_id
_entity_poly.type
_entity_poly.pdbx_seq_one_letter_code
_entity_poly.pdbx_strand_id
1 'polypeptide(L)'
;MQPARASVTVAAAVLFLGLGAPCGASAGLRFRGAAGAGGEAPERVVAVREVEFSLRSALEALLRGGQSSAAARLARIEASVWQTFQALPKNSAGRLAPRAVRYLVHGYFAREHGWLVKGLEPHGMQANMSEVHEVGILRDRAPALVETLLEARQMDRGLSLDDVVVMAAALERLIFGESLKLLETAYALNDLSADSPAAEEELHEVLRSYLLIFQMGVRGNLSDARRHQAAKRKLAQLGGSWLTLVEFEEDAVLNYGFANRHRTSPFAPPRYTFEAAAHIVEDLAQAYGKWQNAECRQMKEELIGLDINGDGRVPLSKFYAQPETASYHFTESRDYLRAIGALDETVGANPRVRIANYMLGPSNCIASSSYYSVCCLSECEALMNELEEKVQAPTARAGRLLDIVANLTSSSYAPEAPRQLPEDLKGKMRAIGERHGGAVPLHGRLFAQWMHHAYPRECPYPHEGDVNPQTPDEWMKEEVGQEEGSQATEPRSSDARASEAEVRKILGSCATAGADGAPCSAAATSVPHKDLPWSDAEVLLARQPASEEGSSLGPLLAKTLLLLALLAVMYSQSSQQPATKDVMVFEDDLQKPGYQQLKPWKLLLALVVVGGLLEVMGLLDRFSFACTMGVGLLANVALTLATRRAAEAKLKAKILL
;
A
#
# COMPACT_ATOMS: atom_id res chain seq x y z
N MET A 1 -58.59 29.82 23.68
CA MET A 1 -58.83 29.54 25.12
C MET A 1 -57.65 28.74 25.66
N GLN A 2 -57.14 29.11 26.83
CA GLN A 2 -56.26 28.28 27.68
C GLN A 2 -57.11 27.21 28.43
N PRO A 3 -56.56 26.22 29.20
CA PRO A 3 -55.20 26.18 29.79
C PRO A 3 -54.45 24.82 29.85
N ALA A 4 -53.21 24.89 30.37
CA ALA A 4 -52.49 23.94 31.26
C ALA A 4 -52.28 22.47 30.82
N ARG A 5 -51.03 22.02 30.55
CA ARG A 5 -49.96 21.60 31.50
C ARG A 5 -50.17 20.23 32.17
N ALA A 6 -49.30 19.26 31.87
CA ALA A 6 -48.47 18.54 32.85
C ALA A 6 -47.34 17.74 32.15
N SER A 7 -46.21 17.56 32.84
CA SER A 7 -45.01 16.85 32.37
C SER A 7 -45.03 15.36 32.73
N VAL A 8 -44.16 14.54 32.13
CA VAL A 8 -43.06 13.79 32.81
C VAL A 8 -42.35 12.84 31.83
N THR A 9 -41.10 12.54 32.16
CA THR A 9 -40.03 11.97 31.34
C THR A 9 -39.81 10.46 31.51
N VAL A 10 -39.05 9.91 30.55
CA VAL A 10 -38.14 8.74 30.65
C VAL A 10 -38.73 7.32 30.53
N ALA A 11 -38.03 6.53 29.72
CA ALA A 11 -38.25 5.12 29.45
C ALA A 11 -37.61 4.21 30.52
N ALA A 12 -38.08 2.97 30.66
CA ALA A 12 -37.34 1.79 30.16
C ALA A 12 -37.95 0.44 30.58
N ALA A 13 -37.71 -0.56 29.73
CA ALA A 13 -37.39 -1.96 30.06
C ALA A 13 -38.46 -3.08 30.15
N VAL A 14 -38.55 -3.83 29.03
CA VAL A 14 -38.21 -5.29 28.85
C VAL A 14 -39.06 -6.40 29.54
N LEU A 15 -39.20 -7.52 28.80
CA LEU A 15 -39.63 -8.90 29.15
C LEU A 15 -41.15 -9.19 29.22
N PHE A 16 -41.69 -10.29 28.66
CA PHE A 16 -41.23 -11.28 27.65
C PHE A 16 -42.39 -12.23 27.24
N LEU A 17 -42.11 -13.22 26.38
CA LEU A 17 -42.87 -14.45 26.08
C LEU A 17 -44.10 -14.40 25.14
N GLY A 18 -44.04 -15.23 24.09
CA GLY A 18 -45.12 -15.60 23.18
C GLY A 18 -44.63 -16.60 22.12
N LEU A 19 -44.81 -17.90 22.36
CA LEU A 19 -44.35 -19.01 21.50
C LEU A 19 -45.21 -19.16 20.22
N GLY A 20 -44.60 -19.61 19.11
CA GLY A 20 -45.35 -20.03 17.92
C GLY A 20 -44.50 -20.44 16.71
N ALA A 21 -44.49 -21.75 16.40
CA ALA A 21 -43.97 -22.38 15.19
C ALA A 21 -44.66 -23.75 15.02
N PRO A 22 -44.54 -24.51 13.90
CA PRO A 22 -44.15 -24.16 12.53
C PRO A 22 -45.15 -24.69 11.45
N CYS A 23 -44.95 -24.28 10.18
CA CYS A 23 -45.32 -25.01 8.94
C CYS A 23 -44.53 -24.37 7.78
N GLY A 24 -44.03 -25.06 6.75
CA GLY A 24 -44.18 -26.46 6.39
C GLY A 24 -44.54 -26.63 4.91
N ALA A 25 -43.58 -26.49 3.99
CA ALA A 25 -43.81 -26.78 2.56
C ALA A 25 -42.51 -27.14 1.83
N SER A 26 -42.35 -28.42 1.52
CA SER A 26 -41.35 -28.95 0.58
C SER A 26 -41.93 -29.06 -0.82
N ALA A 27 -41.22 -28.59 -1.85
CA ALA A 27 -41.53 -28.89 -3.24
C ALA A 27 -40.25 -29.24 -4.00
N GLY A 28 -40.00 -30.54 -4.17
CA GLY A 28 -38.92 -31.02 -5.02
C GLY A 28 -39.42 -31.22 -6.45
N LEU A 29 -38.67 -30.73 -7.43
CA LEU A 29 -38.85 -31.08 -8.84
C LEU A 29 -37.68 -31.95 -9.29
N ARG A 30 -37.92 -33.26 -9.35
CA ARG A 30 -37.06 -34.20 -10.08
C ARG A 30 -37.38 -34.07 -11.55
N PHE A 31 -36.43 -33.66 -12.38
CA PHE A 31 -36.42 -34.05 -13.79
C PHE A 31 -35.23 -34.96 -14.05
N ARG A 32 -35.50 -36.09 -14.72
CA ARG A 32 -34.53 -37.16 -15.00
C ARG A 32 -34.41 -37.25 -16.52
N GLY A 33 -33.45 -36.53 -17.09
CA GLY A 33 -33.04 -36.61 -18.49
C GLY A 33 -31.59 -37.09 -18.55
N ALA A 34 -31.28 -38.01 -19.46
CA ALA A 34 -30.00 -38.71 -19.48
C ALA A 34 -29.05 -38.21 -20.58
N ALA A 35 -27.75 -38.29 -20.28
CA ALA A 35 -26.63 -38.44 -21.21
C ALA A 35 -26.54 -37.49 -22.43
N GLY A 36 -25.75 -36.44 -22.28
CA GLY A 36 -25.01 -35.78 -23.37
C GLY A 36 -23.57 -35.56 -22.91
N ALA A 37 -22.58 -36.13 -23.61
CA ALA A 37 -21.18 -35.97 -23.23
C ALA A 37 -20.64 -34.64 -23.76
N GLY A 38 -20.16 -33.80 -22.86
CA GLY A 38 -19.65 -32.45 -23.14
C GLY A 38 -19.09 -31.86 -21.86
N GLY A 39 -17.96 -32.40 -21.40
CA GLY A 39 -17.30 -31.94 -20.19
C GLY A 39 -16.54 -30.64 -20.44
N GLU A 40 -17.24 -29.52 -20.40
CA GLU A 40 -16.58 -28.22 -20.16
C GLU A 40 -15.88 -28.29 -18.80
N ALA A 41 -14.56 -28.07 -18.80
CA ALA A 41 -13.81 -27.97 -17.56
C ALA A 41 -14.29 -26.72 -16.81
N PRO A 42 -14.61 -26.81 -15.51
CA PRO A 42 -15.12 -25.66 -14.78
C PRO A 42 -14.04 -24.57 -14.73
N GLU A 43 -14.39 -23.38 -15.21
CA GLU A 43 -13.58 -22.19 -15.05
C GLU A 43 -13.25 -22.01 -13.56
N ARG A 44 -11.96 -21.99 -13.22
CA ARG A 44 -11.48 -22.07 -11.83
C ARG A 44 -11.59 -20.74 -11.10
N VAL A 45 -12.82 -20.25 -10.93
CA VAL A 45 -13.14 -19.19 -9.97
C VAL A 45 -13.09 -19.80 -8.57
N VAL A 46 -11.94 -19.66 -7.90
CA VAL A 46 -11.76 -20.17 -6.53
C VAL A 46 -12.75 -19.47 -5.60
N ALA A 47 -13.62 -20.24 -4.95
CA ALA A 47 -14.64 -19.67 -4.08
C ALA A 47 -14.01 -19.08 -2.81
N VAL A 48 -14.43 -17.86 -2.44
CA VAL A 48 -13.94 -17.09 -1.27
C VAL A 48 -13.78 -17.94 0.01
N ARG A 49 -14.71 -18.89 0.24
CA ARG A 49 -14.70 -19.82 1.38
C ARG A 49 -13.57 -20.84 1.37
N GLU A 50 -13.15 -21.34 0.19
CA GLU A 50 -11.99 -22.25 0.07
C GLU A 50 -10.71 -21.50 0.48
N VAL A 51 -10.63 -20.21 0.16
CA VAL A 51 -9.46 -19.38 0.44
C VAL A 51 -9.41 -18.92 1.90
N GLU A 52 -10.55 -18.55 2.49
CA GLU A 52 -10.66 -18.27 3.94
C GLU A 52 -10.21 -19.49 4.77
N PHE A 53 -10.66 -20.69 4.37
CA PHE A 53 -10.25 -21.95 4.98
C PHE A 53 -8.74 -22.22 4.78
N SER A 54 -8.22 -21.99 3.56
CA SER A 54 -6.80 -22.16 3.26
C SER A 54 -5.90 -21.23 4.08
N LEU A 55 -6.30 -19.96 4.27
CA LEU A 55 -5.53 -18.99 5.04
C LEU A 55 -5.58 -19.27 6.55
N ARG A 56 -6.74 -19.64 7.11
CA ARG A 56 -6.82 -20.09 8.52
C ARG A 56 -6.02 -21.38 8.73
N SER A 57 -6.10 -22.33 7.79
CA SER A 57 -5.31 -23.56 7.82
C SER A 57 -3.81 -23.27 7.71
N ALA A 58 -3.39 -22.27 6.92
CA ALA A 58 -2.00 -21.83 6.83
C ALA A 58 -1.49 -21.23 8.15
N LEU A 59 -2.28 -20.36 8.80
CA LEU A 59 -1.98 -19.82 10.13
C LEU A 59 -1.94 -20.92 11.21
N GLU A 60 -2.90 -21.84 11.22
CA GLU A 60 -2.90 -23.01 12.11
C GLU A 60 -1.70 -23.93 11.84
N ALA A 61 -1.29 -24.11 10.59
CA ALA A 61 -0.12 -24.90 10.21
C ALA A 61 1.20 -24.23 10.63
N LEU A 62 1.30 -22.89 10.56
CA LEU A 62 2.43 -22.14 11.11
C LEU A 62 2.53 -22.31 12.63
N LEU A 63 1.39 -22.36 13.33
CA LEU A 63 1.33 -22.57 14.79
C LEU A 63 1.52 -24.05 15.22
N ARG A 64 1.30 -25.02 14.32
CA ARG A 64 1.46 -26.47 14.57
C ARG A 64 2.76 -27.07 14.05
N GLY A 65 3.40 -26.44 13.05
CA GLY A 65 4.71 -26.85 12.56
C GLY A 65 5.75 -26.78 13.68
N GLY A 66 6.62 -27.79 13.76
CA GLY A 66 7.57 -27.93 14.88
C GLY A 66 8.29 -26.62 15.18
N GLN A 67 8.21 -26.16 16.43
CA GLN A 67 8.40 -24.75 16.81
C GLN A 67 9.69 -24.10 16.28
N SER A 68 10.77 -24.87 16.12
CA SER A 68 12.04 -24.40 15.56
C SER A 68 11.97 -24.01 14.08
N SER A 69 11.21 -24.74 13.25
CA SER A 69 11.10 -24.48 11.81
C SER A 69 10.23 -23.25 11.52
N ALA A 70 9.09 -23.15 12.18
CA ALA A 70 8.20 -21.98 12.08
C ALA A 70 8.90 -20.71 12.60
N ALA A 71 9.57 -20.77 13.75
CA ALA A 71 10.34 -19.64 14.27
C ALA A 71 11.50 -19.23 13.34
N ALA A 72 12.22 -20.19 12.75
CA ALA A 72 13.28 -19.88 11.79
C ALA A 72 12.75 -19.22 10.51
N ARG A 73 11.54 -19.59 10.04
CA ARG A 73 10.88 -18.91 8.91
C ARG A 73 10.53 -17.47 9.26
N LEU A 74 9.85 -17.24 10.39
CA LEU A 74 9.46 -15.91 10.85
C LEU A 74 10.69 -14.99 11.04
N ALA A 75 11.76 -15.50 11.65
CA ALA A 75 12.99 -14.73 11.84
C ALA A 75 13.68 -14.34 10.52
N ARG A 76 13.62 -15.17 9.46
CA ARG A 76 14.12 -14.80 8.12
C ARG A 76 13.29 -13.68 7.48
N ILE A 77 11.96 -13.77 7.60
CA ILE A 77 11.04 -12.74 7.09
C ILE A 77 11.29 -11.42 7.83
N GLU A 78 11.33 -11.46 9.17
CA GLU A 78 11.62 -10.31 10.03
C GLU A 78 12.93 -9.62 9.64
N ALA A 79 14.02 -10.40 9.49
CA ALA A 79 15.31 -9.86 9.09
C ALA A 79 15.29 -9.18 7.71
N SER A 80 14.55 -9.73 6.74
CA SER A 80 14.39 -9.14 5.41
C SER A 80 13.54 -7.86 5.42
N VAL A 81 12.44 -7.81 6.19
CA VAL A 81 11.55 -6.63 6.21
C VAL A 81 11.95 -5.54 7.21
N TRP A 82 12.84 -5.83 8.16
CA TRP A 82 13.22 -4.91 9.25
C TRP A 82 13.66 -3.53 8.76
N GLN A 83 14.56 -3.48 7.77
CA GLN A 83 15.13 -2.22 7.28
C GLN A 83 14.06 -1.33 6.64
N THR A 84 13.24 -1.90 5.76
CA THR A 84 12.06 -1.26 5.16
C THR A 84 11.06 -0.83 6.23
N PHE A 85 10.79 -1.68 7.23
CA PHE A 85 9.94 -1.31 8.37
C PHE A 85 10.48 -0.07 9.09
N GLN A 86 11.80 0.04 9.32
CA GLN A 86 12.40 1.23 9.95
C GLN A 86 12.29 2.49 9.08
N ALA A 87 12.52 2.36 7.77
CA ALA A 87 12.38 3.47 6.83
C ALA A 87 10.94 3.96 6.65
N LEU A 88 9.91 3.16 6.91
CA LEU A 88 8.52 3.57 6.71
C LEU A 88 7.95 4.48 7.81
N PRO A 89 7.00 5.39 7.47
CA PRO A 89 6.34 6.26 8.43
C PRO A 89 5.42 5.48 9.36
N LYS A 90 5.58 5.72 10.67
CA LYS A 90 4.83 5.06 11.76
C LYS A 90 3.92 6.06 12.45
N ASN A 91 2.81 5.59 13.01
CA ASN A 91 1.97 6.36 13.92
C ASN A 91 2.64 6.53 15.30
N SER A 92 1.96 7.21 16.23
CA SER A 92 2.42 7.43 17.61
C SER A 92 2.63 6.14 18.41
N ALA A 93 2.06 5.01 17.99
CA ALA A 93 2.25 3.69 18.59
C ALA A 93 3.41 2.89 17.96
N GLY A 94 4.18 3.49 17.03
CA GLY A 94 5.28 2.81 16.33
C GLY A 94 4.82 1.83 15.25
N ARG A 95 3.57 1.92 14.80
CA ARG A 95 2.90 0.99 13.89
C ARG A 95 2.66 1.58 12.50
N LEU A 96 2.63 0.75 11.48
CA LEU A 96 2.45 1.15 10.08
C LEU A 96 0.97 1.28 9.69
N ALA A 97 0.65 2.32 8.93
CA ALA A 97 -0.65 2.49 8.28
C ALA A 97 -0.81 1.52 7.08
N PRO A 98 -2.05 1.14 6.67
CA PRO A 98 -2.28 0.14 5.62
C PRO A 98 -1.52 0.35 4.30
N ARG A 99 -1.33 1.60 3.83
CA ARG A 99 -0.53 1.89 2.63
C ARG A 99 0.95 1.58 2.79
N ALA A 100 1.54 1.91 3.94
CA ALA A 100 2.93 1.58 4.26
C ALA A 100 3.13 0.07 4.43
N VAL A 101 2.14 -0.60 5.01
CA VAL A 101 2.08 -2.07 5.10
C VAL A 101 2.04 -2.71 3.71
N ARG A 102 1.17 -2.22 2.81
CA ARG A 102 1.10 -2.68 1.41
C ARG A 102 2.43 -2.54 0.69
N TYR A 103 3.09 -1.37 0.80
CA TYR A 103 4.41 -1.13 0.23
C TYR A 103 5.47 -2.14 0.73
N LEU A 104 5.55 -2.35 2.04
CA LEU A 104 6.51 -3.28 2.64
C LEU A 104 6.29 -4.72 2.15
N VAL A 105 5.04 -5.21 2.19
CA VAL A 105 4.74 -6.59 1.80
C VAL A 105 4.91 -6.79 0.29
N HIS A 106 4.53 -5.81 -0.52
CA HIS A 106 4.81 -5.82 -1.96
C HIS A 106 6.32 -5.95 -2.22
N GLY A 107 7.12 -5.02 -1.69
CA GLY A 107 8.57 -5.01 -1.88
C GLY A 107 9.24 -6.27 -1.34
N TYR A 108 8.74 -6.86 -0.25
CA TYR A 108 9.19 -8.16 0.24
C TYR A 108 8.99 -9.28 -0.79
N PHE A 109 7.77 -9.46 -1.30
CA PHE A 109 7.48 -10.54 -2.25
C PHE A 109 8.12 -10.34 -3.62
N ALA A 110 8.19 -9.09 -4.10
CA ALA A 110 8.89 -8.74 -5.33
C ALA A 110 10.41 -8.97 -5.21
N ARG A 111 11.05 -8.52 -4.12
CA ARG A 111 12.49 -8.68 -3.90
C ARG A 111 12.89 -10.14 -3.61
N GLU A 112 12.16 -10.83 -2.73
CA GLU A 112 12.59 -12.16 -2.28
C GLU A 112 12.23 -13.27 -3.24
N HIS A 113 11.07 -13.19 -3.89
CA HIS A 113 10.52 -14.30 -4.67
C HIS A 113 10.22 -13.94 -6.14
N GLY A 114 10.22 -12.64 -6.47
CA GLY A 114 9.79 -12.14 -7.77
C GLY A 114 8.28 -12.24 -7.99
N TRP A 115 7.50 -12.20 -6.90
CA TRP A 115 6.05 -12.36 -6.93
C TRP A 115 5.34 -11.02 -6.76
N LEU A 116 4.54 -10.62 -7.76
CA LEU A 116 3.55 -9.56 -7.60
C LEU A 116 2.27 -10.19 -7.05
N VAL A 117 2.04 -10.04 -5.74
CA VAL A 117 0.86 -10.59 -5.05
C VAL A 117 -0.39 -9.80 -5.45
N LYS A 118 -1.43 -10.51 -5.90
CA LYS A 118 -2.65 -9.91 -6.44
C LYS A 118 -3.44 -9.20 -5.33
N GLY A 119 -3.67 -7.91 -5.51
CA GLY A 119 -4.24 -7.02 -4.49
C GLY A 119 -3.22 -6.31 -3.59
N LEU A 120 -1.93 -6.52 -3.79
CA LEU A 120 -0.85 -5.76 -3.15
C LEU A 120 -0.02 -4.93 -4.13
N GLU A 121 -0.33 -4.97 -5.42
CA GLU A 121 0.38 -4.24 -6.50
C GLU A 121 0.56 -2.76 -6.17
N PRO A 122 1.65 -2.12 -6.64
CA PRO A 122 1.88 -0.71 -6.41
C PRO A 122 0.94 0.04 -7.36
N HIS A 123 -0.25 0.34 -6.87
CA HIS A 123 -1.11 1.34 -7.51
C HIS A 123 -0.28 2.62 -7.57
N GLY A 124 -0.27 3.28 -8.74
CA GLY A 124 0.45 4.54 -8.91
C GLY A 124 0.11 5.52 -7.79
N MET A 125 0.96 6.51 -7.55
CA MET A 125 0.85 7.47 -6.43
C MET A 125 -0.37 8.40 -6.58
N GLN A 126 -1.56 7.81 -6.42
CA GLN A 126 -2.88 8.38 -6.66
C GLN A 126 -3.43 8.95 -5.36
N ALA A 127 -3.89 10.21 -5.42
CA ALA A 127 -4.56 10.85 -4.31
C ALA A 127 -5.94 10.22 -3.99
N ASN A 128 -6.64 9.73 -5.02
CA ASN A 128 -8.07 9.36 -4.97
C ASN A 128 -8.34 7.84 -5.05
N MET A 129 -7.45 7.02 -4.50
CA MET A 129 -7.74 5.60 -4.24
C MET A 129 -8.99 5.46 -3.37
N SER A 130 -10.07 4.88 -3.93
CA SER A 130 -11.30 4.63 -3.17
C SER A 130 -11.10 3.53 -2.13
N GLU A 131 -11.86 3.58 -1.01
CA GLU A 131 -11.71 2.67 0.13
C GLU A 131 -11.86 1.18 -0.24
N VAL A 132 -12.50 0.88 -1.38
CA VAL A 132 -12.68 -0.47 -1.92
C VAL A 132 -11.42 -0.95 -2.67
N HIS A 133 -10.69 -0.07 -3.36
CA HIS A 133 -9.45 -0.41 -4.09
C HIS A 133 -8.21 -0.44 -3.19
N GLU A 134 -8.29 0.17 -2.01
CA GLU A 134 -7.29 0.01 -0.96
C GLU A 134 -7.32 -1.41 -0.34
N VAL A 135 -8.30 -2.25 -0.70
CA VAL A 135 -8.61 -3.57 -0.11
C VAL A 135 -8.90 -4.68 -1.16
N GLY A 136 -9.36 -4.33 -2.36
CA GLY A 136 -9.33 -5.23 -3.52
C GLY A 136 -7.89 -5.41 -3.99
N ILE A 137 -7.37 -6.60 -4.26
CA ILE A 137 -8.00 -7.90 -4.59
C ILE A 137 -7.96 -8.93 -3.43
N LEU A 138 -7.42 -8.56 -2.26
CA LEU A 138 -7.40 -9.46 -1.08
C LEU A 138 -8.80 -9.78 -0.52
N ARG A 139 -9.83 -8.99 -0.84
CA ARG A 139 -11.19 -9.15 -0.31
C ARG A 139 -11.83 -10.50 -0.67
N ASP A 140 -11.57 -11.00 -1.88
CA ASP A 140 -12.14 -12.26 -2.37
C ASP A 140 -11.19 -13.46 -2.16
N ARG A 141 -9.87 -13.19 -1.98
CA ARG A 141 -8.80 -14.22 -1.96
C ARG A 141 -7.93 -14.21 -0.69
N ALA A 142 -8.28 -13.44 0.33
CA ALA A 142 -7.65 -13.47 1.66
C ALA A 142 -8.52 -12.73 2.71
N PRO A 143 -9.82 -13.07 2.88
CA PRO A 143 -10.74 -12.26 3.68
C PRO A 143 -10.31 -12.07 5.14
N ALA A 144 -9.72 -13.09 5.79
CA ALA A 144 -9.21 -12.93 7.17
C ALA A 144 -7.99 -11.98 7.27
N LEU A 145 -7.20 -11.85 6.19
CA LEU A 145 -6.13 -10.84 6.13
C LEU A 145 -6.71 -9.44 5.94
N VAL A 146 -7.75 -9.32 5.10
CA VAL A 146 -8.52 -8.09 4.95
C VAL A 146 -9.18 -7.68 6.25
N GLU A 147 -9.77 -8.60 7.01
CA GLU A 147 -10.33 -8.33 8.34
C GLU A 147 -9.25 -7.75 9.27
N THR A 148 -8.06 -8.35 9.32
CA THR A 148 -6.93 -7.85 10.13
C THR A 148 -6.49 -6.44 9.72
N LEU A 149 -6.39 -6.18 8.41
CA LEU A 149 -6.04 -4.86 7.85
C LEU A 149 -7.14 -3.81 8.09
N LEU A 150 -8.42 -4.20 8.06
CA LEU A 150 -9.57 -3.36 8.35
C LEU A 150 -9.70 -3.04 9.84
N GLU A 151 -9.46 -4.01 10.73
CA GLU A 151 -9.43 -3.80 12.18
C GLU A 151 -8.29 -2.86 12.59
N ALA A 152 -7.11 -3.00 11.98
CA ALA A 152 -6.00 -2.08 12.19
C ALA A 152 -6.29 -0.64 11.71
N ARG A 153 -7.14 -0.48 10.69
CA ARG A 153 -7.63 0.81 10.16
C ARG A 153 -8.67 1.46 11.08
N GLN A 154 -9.62 0.69 11.64
CA GLN A 154 -10.79 1.22 12.35
C GLN A 154 -10.49 1.97 13.67
N MET A 155 -9.26 1.93 14.17
CA MET A 155 -8.88 2.60 15.43
C MET A 155 -7.54 3.37 15.36
N ASP A 156 -7.07 3.71 14.17
CA ASP A 156 -5.72 4.32 13.94
C ASP A 156 -4.56 3.50 14.57
N ARG A 157 -4.81 2.20 14.78
CA ARG A 157 -3.88 1.29 15.48
C ARG A 157 -2.66 1.00 14.62
N GLY A 158 -2.86 0.67 13.35
CA GLY A 158 -1.81 0.20 12.45
C GLY A 158 -1.23 -1.17 12.87
N LEU A 159 -0.34 -1.71 12.03
CA LEU A 159 0.32 -3.00 12.25
C LEU A 159 1.72 -2.82 12.85
N SER A 160 2.09 -3.66 13.82
CA SER A 160 3.49 -3.80 14.28
C SER A 160 4.33 -4.54 13.24
N LEU A 161 5.64 -4.65 13.50
CA LEU A 161 6.51 -5.53 12.73
C LEU A 161 6.01 -6.97 12.78
N ASP A 162 5.72 -7.50 13.97
CA ASP A 162 5.25 -8.88 14.18
C ASP A 162 3.97 -9.15 13.37
N ASP A 163 3.01 -8.22 13.38
CA ASP A 163 1.76 -8.31 12.63
C ASP A 163 2.05 -8.44 11.12
N VAL A 164 3.03 -7.69 10.60
CA VAL A 164 3.46 -7.72 9.19
C VAL A 164 4.23 -9.00 8.84
N VAL A 165 5.11 -9.48 9.72
CA VAL A 165 5.89 -10.72 9.55
C VAL A 165 4.97 -11.94 9.51
N VAL A 166 3.97 -12.00 10.41
CA VAL A 166 2.96 -13.07 10.43
C VAL A 166 2.11 -13.05 9.16
N MET A 167 1.69 -11.87 8.69
CA MET A 167 0.99 -11.72 7.41
C MET A 167 1.82 -12.22 6.22
N ALA A 168 3.08 -11.83 6.11
CA ALA A 168 3.95 -12.27 5.02
C ALA A 168 4.13 -13.80 5.06
N ALA A 169 4.38 -14.40 6.24
CA ALA A 169 4.47 -15.85 6.39
C ALA A 169 3.18 -16.59 6.00
N ALA A 170 2.02 -16.02 6.33
CA ALA A 170 0.72 -16.60 5.96
C ALA A 170 0.46 -16.53 4.44
N LEU A 171 0.85 -15.42 3.79
CA LEU A 171 0.77 -15.26 2.33
C LEU A 171 1.72 -16.24 1.60
N GLU A 172 2.98 -16.38 2.04
CA GLU A 172 3.90 -17.37 1.47
C GLU A 172 3.33 -18.79 1.56
N ARG A 173 2.76 -19.15 2.72
CA ARG A 173 2.22 -20.50 2.95
C ARG A 173 0.98 -20.77 2.10
N LEU A 174 0.16 -19.75 1.86
CA LEU A 174 -1.00 -19.82 0.97
C LEU A 174 -0.58 -19.98 -0.49
N ILE A 175 0.45 -19.26 -0.94
CA ILE A 175 1.04 -19.40 -2.28
C ILE A 175 1.65 -20.81 -2.47
N PHE A 176 2.41 -21.30 -1.49
CA PHE A 176 2.98 -22.64 -1.53
C PHE A 176 1.93 -23.76 -1.62
N GLY A 177 0.74 -23.55 -1.02
CA GLY A 177 -0.39 -24.49 -1.14
C GLY A 177 -0.86 -24.71 -2.59
N GLU A 178 -0.66 -23.76 -3.49
CA GLU A 178 -0.95 -23.93 -4.92
C GLU A 178 0.17 -24.70 -5.65
N SER A 179 1.43 -24.47 -5.26
CA SER A 179 2.59 -25.21 -5.79
C SER A 179 2.51 -26.72 -5.49
N LEU A 180 1.97 -27.11 -4.33
CA LEU A 180 1.70 -28.52 -4.01
C LEU A 180 0.66 -29.16 -4.95
N LYS A 181 -0.44 -28.46 -5.25
CA LYS A 181 -1.47 -28.93 -6.22
C LYS A 181 -0.88 -29.08 -7.63
N LEU A 182 0.07 -28.22 -8.02
CA LEU A 182 0.82 -28.36 -9.26
C LEU A 182 1.78 -29.56 -9.21
N LEU A 183 2.48 -29.82 -8.10
CA LEU A 183 3.34 -31.00 -7.96
C LEU A 183 2.55 -32.31 -8.08
N GLU A 184 1.39 -32.44 -7.42
CA GLU A 184 0.47 -33.59 -7.60
C GLU A 184 0.09 -33.79 -9.08
N THR A 185 -0.20 -32.69 -9.78
CA THR A 185 -0.49 -32.69 -11.22
C THR A 185 0.73 -33.15 -12.03
N ALA A 186 1.93 -32.71 -11.67
CA ALA A 186 3.17 -33.10 -12.34
C ALA A 186 3.52 -34.59 -12.16
N TYR A 187 3.23 -35.19 -10.99
CA TYR A 187 3.30 -36.64 -10.80
C TYR A 187 2.35 -37.37 -11.77
N ALA A 188 1.08 -36.95 -11.81
CA ALA A 188 0.07 -37.55 -12.70
C ALA A 188 0.41 -37.40 -14.20
N LEU A 189 1.00 -36.27 -14.62
CA LEU A 189 1.44 -36.02 -16.00
C LEU A 189 2.63 -36.89 -16.46
N ASN A 190 3.28 -37.62 -15.54
CA ASN A 190 4.35 -38.57 -15.83
C ASN A 190 3.98 -40.02 -15.45
N ASP A 191 2.69 -40.30 -15.26
CA ASP A 191 2.16 -41.63 -14.88
C ASP A 191 2.73 -42.17 -13.54
N LEU A 192 3.15 -41.28 -12.63
CA LEU A 192 3.73 -41.61 -11.31
C LEU A 192 2.75 -41.32 -10.16
N SER A 193 2.86 -42.08 -9.07
CA SER A 193 2.08 -41.83 -7.84
C SER A 193 2.89 -41.06 -6.79
N ALA A 194 2.25 -40.07 -6.16
CA ALA A 194 2.77 -39.35 -5.00
C ALA A 194 2.93 -40.24 -3.74
N ASP A 195 2.19 -41.36 -3.66
CA ASP A 195 2.24 -42.27 -2.49
C ASP A 195 3.52 -43.12 -2.46
N SER A 196 4.24 -43.23 -3.58
CA SER A 196 5.42 -44.08 -3.76
C SER A 196 6.70 -43.25 -3.93
N PRO A 197 7.82 -43.59 -3.24
CA PRO A 197 9.08 -42.88 -3.44
C PRO A 197 9.65 -43.03 -4.85
N ALA A 198 9.86 -41.90 -5.52
CA ALA A 198 10.46 -41.83 -6.85
C ALA A 198 11.97 -42.11 -6.81
N ALA A 199 12.50 -42.66 -7.91
CA ALA A 199 13.92 -42.59 -8.25
C ALA A 199 14.33 -41.15 -8.63
N GLU A 200 15.63 -40.90 -8.72
CA GLU A 200 16.18 -39.57 -9.07
C GLU A 200 15.79 -39.16 -10.49
N GLU A 201 15.88 -40.08 -11.45
CA GLU A 201 15.50 -39.86 -12.85
C GLU A 201 13.98 -39.60 -13.00
N GLU A 202 13.17 -40.29 -12.20
CA GLU A 202 11.72 -40.07 -12.13
C GLU A 202 11.38 -38.71 -11.52
N LEU A 203 12.10 -38.29 -10.48
CA LEU A 203 11.94 -36.98 -9.85
C LEU A 203 12.24 -35.85 -10.83
N HIS A 204 13.37 -35.92 -11.55
CA HIS A 204 13.72 -34.91 -12.57
C HIS A 204 12.60 -34.76 -13.62
N GLU A 205 12.01 -35.87 -14.07
CA GLU A 205 10.92 -35.81 -15.04
C GLU A 205 9.64 -35.15 -14.50
N VAL A 206 9.35 -35.35 -13.21
CA VAL A 206 8.28 -34.66 -12.47
C VAL A 206 8.58 -33.18 -12.27
N LEU A 207 9.78 -32.81 -11.79
CA LEU A 207 10.13 -31.41 -11.49
C LEU A 207 10.19 -30.54 -12.76
N ARG A 208 10.72 -31.07 -13.88
CA ARG A 208 10.64 -30.42 -15.20
C ARG A 208 9.21 -30.24 -15.68
N SER A 209 8.34 -31.21 -15.36
CA SER A 209 6.91 -31.11 -15.67
C SER A 209 6.20 -30.08 -14.81
N TYR A 210 6.56 -29.99 -13.52
CA TYR A 210 6.11 -28.97 -12.59
C TYR A 210 6.50 -27.56 -13.09
N LEU A 211 7.75 -27.34 -13.48
CA LEU A 211 8.20 -26.03 -13.99
C LEU A 211 7.45 -25.61 -15.28
N LEU A 212 7.20 -26.55 -16.18
CA LEU A 212 6.38 -26.30 -17.38
C LEU A 212 4.95 -25.87 -17.06
N ILE A 213 4.26 -26.58 -16.17
CA ILE A 213 2.87 -26.22 -15.79
C ILE A 213 2.82 -24.96 -14.91
N PHE A 214 3.86 -24.71 -14.12
CA PHE A 214 4.03 -23.49 -13.34
C PHE A 214 4.15 -22.26 -14.25
N GLN A 215 4.97 -22.34 -15.31
CA GLN A 215 5.08 -21.27 -16.32
C GLN A 215 3.76 -21.04 -17.06
N MET A 216 3.04 -22.10 -17.44
CA MET A 216 1.71 -21.97 -18.07
C MET A 216 0.65 -21.37 -17.13
N GLY A 217 0.78 -21.59 -15.82
CA GLY A 217 -0.10 -21.04 -14.80
C GLY A 217 -1.58 -21.38 -15.04
N VAL A 218 -2.46 -20.43 -14.72
CA VAL A 218 -3.92 -20.56 -14.92
C VAL A 218 -4.36 -20.63 -16.39
N ARG A 219 -3.44 -20.44 -17.36
CA ARG A 219 -3.71 -20.42 -18.81
C ARG A 219 -3.53 -21.79 -19.47
N GLY A 220 -2.88 -22.74 -18.79
CA GLY A 220 -2.59 -24.08 -19.33
C GLY A 220 -3.73 -25.09 -19.15
N ASN A 221 -3.97 -25.94 -20.15
CA ASN A 221 -4.73 -27.19 -19.93
C ASN A 221 -3.83 -28.21 -19.23
N LEU A 222 -3.95 -28.30 -17.91
CA LEU A 222 -3.11 -29.16 -17.07
C LEU A 222 -3.54 -30.64 -17.04
N SER A 223 -4.62 -31.01 -17.73
CA SER A 223 -5.16 -32.38 -17.75
C SER A 223 -4.73 -33.22 -18.97
N ASP A 224 -4.17 -32.60 -20.01
CA ASP A 224 -3.78 -33.30 -21.24
C ASP A 224 -2.32 -33.78 -21.17
N ALA A 225 -2.12 -34.95 -20.57
CA ALA A 225 -0.82 -35.60 -20.46
C ALA A 225 -0.15 -35.84 -21.83
N ARG A 226 -0.91 -36.09 -22.91
CA ARG A 226 -0.34 -36.31 -24.24
C ARG A 226 0.23 -35.01 -24.82
N ARG A 227 -0.52 -33.90 -24.69
CA ARG A 227 -0.06 -32.58 -25.11
C ARG A 227 1.12 -32.10 -24.27
N HIS A 228 1.10 -32.33 -22.95
CA HIS A 228 2.21 -32.04 -22.05
C HIS A 228 3.49 -32.76 -22.49
N GLN A 229 3.44 -34.09 -22.66
CA GLN A 229 4.58 -34.89 -23.08
C GLN A 229 5.07 -34.52 -24.50
N ALA A 230 4.18 -34.14 -25.41
CA ALA A 230 4.56 -33.62 -26.72
C ALA A 230 5.26 -32.25 -26.64
N ALA A 231 4.77 -31.34 -25.79
CA ALA A 231 5.39 -30.03 -25.55
C ALA A 231 6.78 -30.17 -24.91
N LYS A 232 6.90 -30.99 -23.87
CA LYS A 232 8.17 -31.29 -23.18
C LYS A 232 9.23 -31.81 -24.16
N ARG A 233 8.88 -32.79 -25.00
CA ARG A 233 9.79 -33.32 -26.05
C ARG A 233 10.16 -32.27 -27.10
N LYS A 234 9.22 -31.42 -27.51
CA LYS A 234 9.49 -30.36 -28.49
C LYS A 234 10.45 -29.31 -27.93
N LEU A 235 10.26 -28.87 -26.69
CA LEU A 235 11.17 -27.92 -26.03
C LEU A 235 12.57 -28.52 -25.85
N ALA A 236 12.65 -29.77 -25.41
CA ALA A 236 13.92 -30.50 -25.32
C ALA A 236 14.67 -30.63 -26.65
N GLN A 237 13.96 -30.72 -27.79
CA GLN A 237 14.56 -30.75 -29.12
C GLN A 237 15.00 -29.37 -29.64
N LEU A 238 14.33 -28.29 -29.21
CA LEU A 238 14.67 -26.92 -29.62
C LEU A 238 15.87 -26.35 -28.86
N GLY A 239 16.13 -26.84 -27.64
CA GLY A 239 17.19 -26.32 -26.78
C GLY A 239 16.87 -24.91 -26.26
N GLY A 240 17.89 -24.05 -26.16
CA GLY A 240 17.73 -22.68 -25.66
C GLY A 240 17.30 -22.66 -24.19
N SER A 241 16.22 -21.95 -23.86
CA SER A 241 15.68 -21.82 -22.50
C SER A 241 15.24 -23.14 -21.86
N TRP A 242 15.10 -24.22 -22.63
CA TRP A 242 14.93 -25.56 -22.04
C TRP A 242 16.17 -26.02 -21.26
N LEU A 243 17.38 -25.68 -21.73
CA LEU A 243 18.63 -26.09 -21.06
C LEU A 243 18.78 -25.37 -19.72
N THR A 244 18.53 -24.06 -19.69
CA THR A 244 18.60 -23.28 -18.44
C THR A 244 17.50 -23.67 -17.44
N LEU A 245 16.35 -24.15 -17.91
CA LEU A 245 15.30 -24.72 -17.06
C LEU A 245 15.72 -26.05 -16.44
N VAL A 246 16.42 -26.90 -17.20
CA VAL A 246 16.98 -28.17 -16.70
C VAL A 246 18.10 -27.90 -15.70
N GLU A 247 19.01 -26.97 -15.97
CA GLU A 247 20.08 -26.55 -15.04
C GLU A 247 19.49 -26.04 -13.71
N PHE A 248 18.47 -25.17 -13.76
CA PHE A 248 17.78 -24.64 -12.58
C PHE A 248 17.07 -25.74 -11.76
N GLU A 249 16.52 -26.75 -12.43
CA GLU A 249 15.88 -27.91 -11.81
C GLU A 249 16.90 -28.84 -11.13
N GLU A 250 17.98 -29.18 -11.84
CA GLU A 250 19.05 -30.03 -11.33
C GLU A 250 19.78 -29.39 -10.14
N ASP A 251 20.05 -28.07 -10.20
CA ASP A 251 20.62 -27.31 -9.07
C ASP A 251 19.74 -27.40 -7.81
N ALA A 252 18.40 -27.37 -7.93
CA ALA A 252 17.51 -27.49 -6.78
C ALA A 252 17.56 -28.89 -6.15
N VAL A 253 17.60 -29.94 -6.95
CA VAL A 253 17.78 -31.34 -6.48
C VAL A 253 19.14 -31.51 -5.79
N LEU A 254 20.22 -30.96 -6.37
CA LEU A 254 21.57 -31.01 -5.81
C LEU A 254 21.68 -30.23 -4.49
N ASN A 255 21.06 -29.04 -4.39
CA ASN A 255 21.00 -28.25 -3.17
C ASN A 255 20.27 -28.99 -2.04
N TYR A 256 19.13 -29.61 -2.34
CA TYR A 256 18.40 -30.46 -1.38
C TYR A 256 19.23 -31.66 -0.93
N GLY A 257 19.92 -32.33 -1.87
CA GLY A 257 20.85 -33.43 -1.59
C GLY A 257 21.99 -33.00 -0.67
N PHE A 258 22.62 -31.85 -0.96
CA PHE A 258 23.68 -31.28 -0.13
C PHE A 258 23.19 -30.93 1.28
N ALA A 259 22.00 -30.32 1.42
CA ALA A 259 21.40 -30.00 2.72
C ALA A 259 21.12 -31.27 3.55
N ASN A 260 20.67 -32.35 2.90
CA ASN A 260 20.29 -33.61 3.56
C ASN A 260 21.40 -34.67 3.63
N ARG A 261 22.63 -34.37 3.18
CA ARG A 261 23.79 -35.28 3.13
C ARG A 261 24.15 -36.02 4.44
N HIS A 262 23.73 -35.49 5.59
CA HIS A 262 23.94 -36.09 6.91
C HIS A 262 22.80 -37.02 7.36
N ARG A 263 21.72 -37.09 6.58
CA ARG A 263 20.50 -37.88 6.82
C ARG A 263 20.28 -38.98 5.78
N THR A 264 20.91 -38.84 4.60
CA THR A 264 20.88 -39.82 3.51
C THR A 264 22.13 -40.72 3.52
N SER A 265 22.02 -41.93 2.97
CA SER A 265 23.16 -42.83 2.80
C SER A 265 23.86 -42.55 1.47
N PRO A 266 25.19 -42.30 1.43
CA PRO A 266 25.93 -42.14 0.18
C PRO A 266 26.19 -43.47 -0.55
N PHE A 267 25.71 -44.60 -0.01
CA PHE A 267 25.96 -45.94 -0.54
C PHE A 267 24.72 -46.61 -1.14
N ALA A 268 23.59 -45.91 -1.21
CA ALA A 268 22.35 -46.38 -1.83
C ALA A 268 21.84 -45.33 -2.83
N PRO A 269 21.25 -45.73 -3.97
CA PRO A 269 20.60 -44.78 -4.88
C PRO A 269 19.53 -43.99 -4.11
N PRO A 270 19.48 -42.65 -4.24
CA PRO A 270 18.53 -41.84 -3.51
C PRO A 270 17.09 -42.16 -3.93
N ARG A 271 16.17 -41.98 -2.99
CA ARG A 271 14.72 -42.18 -3.19
C ARG A 271 13.99 -41.01 -2.55
N TYR A 272 13.10 -40.40 -3.32
CA TYR A 272 12.46 -39.15 -2.96
C TYR A 272 10.98 -39.38 -2.68
N THR A 273 10.57 -39.13 -1.44
CA THR A 273 9.15 -39.08 -1.06
C THR A 273 8.50 -37.84 -1.65
N PHE A 274 7.16 -37.81 -1.72
CA PHE A 274 6.44 -36.58 -2.08
C PHE A 274 6.78 -35.40 -1.14
N GLU A 275 7.06 -35.66 0.15
CA GLU A 275 7.55 -34.62 1.09
C GLU A 275 8.92 -34.04 0.66
N ALA A 276 9.84 -34.89 0.20
CA ALA A 276 11.13 -34.43 -0.34
C ALA A 276 10.95 -33.61 -1.64
N ALA A 277 10.11 -34.09 -2.56
CA ALA A 277 9.78 -33.36 -3.78
C ALA A 277 9.06 -32.03 -3.50
N ALA A 278 8.18 -31.99 -2.50
CA ALA A 278 7.49 -30.79 -2.05
C ALA A 278 8.44 -29.74 -1.46
N HIS A 279 9.48 -30.15 -0.74
CA HIS A 279 10.53 -29.25 -0.28
C HIS A 279 11.35 -28.67 -1.45
N ILE A 280 11.74 -29.50 -2.42
CA ILE A 280 12.44 -29.02 -3.63
C ILE A 280 11.55 -28.06 -4.43
N VAL A 281 10.24 -28.32 -4.50
CA VAL A 281 9.25 -27.43 -5.11
C VAL A 281 9.07 -26.11 -4.33
N GLU A 282 9.21 -26.10 -3.01
CA GLU A 282 9.19 -24.86 -2.21
C GLU A 282 10.36 -23.95 -2.62
N ASP A 283 11.56 -24.51 -2.71
CA ASP A 283 12.77 -23.80 -3.13
C ASP A 283 12.69 -23.34 -4.60
N LEU A 284 12.25 -24.22 -5.52
CA LEU A 284 12.04 -23.88 -6.93
C LEU A 284 11.03 -22.74 -7.11
N ALA A 285 9.88 -22.78 -6.44
CA ALA A 285 8.84 -21.75 -6.57
C ALA A 285 9.34 -20.37 -6.09
N GLN A 286 10.08 -20.34 -4.98
CA GLN A 286 10.65 -19.12 -4.40
C GLN A 286 11.80 -18.56 -5.26
N ALA A 287 12.64 -19.42 -5.82
CA ALA A 287 13.76 -18.98 -6.67
C ALA A 287 13.36 -18.62 -8.11
N TYR A 288 12.23 -19.12 -8.61
CA TYR A 288 11.82 -19.01 -10.02
C TYR A 288 11.81 -17.58 -10.57
N GLY A 289 11.28 -16.61 -9.83
CA GLY A 289 11.22 -15.21 -10.27
C GLY A 289 12.60 -14.55 -10.42
N LYS A 290 13.53 -14.88 -9.51
CA LYS A 290 14.93 -14.41 -9.58
C LYS A 290 15.68 -15.04 -10.75
N TRP A 291 15.45 -16.32 -11.02
CA TRP A 291 16.03 -17.04 -12.17
C TRP A 291 15.51 -16.48 -13.51
N GLN A 292 14.18 -16.38 -13.68
CA GLN A 292 13.55 -15.85 -14.89
C GLN A 292 13.91 -14.38 -15.20
N ASN A 293 14.28 -13.58 -14.20
CA ASN A 293 14.69 -12.19 -14.42
C ASN A 293 15.99 -12.03 -15.26
N ALA A 294 16.63 -13.11 -15.68
CA ALA A 294 17.64 -13.08 -16.73
C ALA A 294 17.07 -12.58 -18.09
N GLU A 295 15.93 -13.11 -18.53
CA GLU A 295 15.30 -12.70 -19.80
C GLU A 295 14.83 -11.23 -19.74
N CYS A 296 14.27 -10.82 -18.60
CA CYS A 296 13.90 -9.41 -18.36
C CYS A 296 15.08 -8.44 -18.45
N ARG A 297 16.27 -8.82 -17.98
CA ARG A 297 17.47 -7.97 -18.09
C ARG A 297 17.94 -7.87 -19.54
N GLN A 298 17.95 -8.97 -20.29
CA GLN A 298 18.27 -8.95 -21.71
C GLN A 298 17.29 -8.06 -22.51
N MET A 299 15.99 -8.16 -22.23
CA MET A 299 14.97 -7.29 -22.82
C MET A 299 15.20 -5.80 -22.50
N LYS A 300 15.61 -5.47 -21.26
CA LYS A 300 15.98 -4.10 -20.86
C LYS A 300 17.22 -3.62 -21.62
N GLU A 301 18.24 -4.46 -21.81
CA GLU A 301 19.46 -4.12 -22.56
C GLU A 301 19.15 -3.77 -24.03
N GLU A 302 18.26 -4.52 -24.68
CA GLU A 302 17.80 -4.24 -26.04
C GLU A 302 17.03 -2.91 -26.12
N LEU A 303 16.15 -2.62 -25.15
CA LEU A 303 15.48 -1.31 -25.04
C LEU A 303 16.47 -0.16 -24.80
N ILE A 304 17.51 -0.38 -24.00
CA ILE A 304 18.60 0.59 -23.78
C ILE A 304 19.38 0.83 -25.09
N GLY A 305 19.55 -0.18 -25.94
CA GLY A 305 20.11 -0.02 -27.29
C GLY A 305 19.31 0.92 -28.20
N LEU A 306 18.03 1.17 -27.89
CA LEU A 306 17.15 2.08 -28.62
C LEU A 306 17.04 3.47 -27.98
N ASP A 307 17.54 3.66 -26.75
CA ASP A 307 17.62 4.94 -26.02
C ASP A 307 18.81 5.78 -26.53
N ILE A 308 18.57 6.49 -27.64
CA ILE A 308 19.54 7.36 -28.32
C ILE A 308 20.11 8.45 -27.39
N ASN A 309 19.29 8.95 -26.46
CA ASN A 309 19.59 10.15 -25.67
C ASN A 309 20.25 9.83 -24.33
N GLY A 310 20.18 8.59 -23.85
CA GLY A 310 20.56 8.23 -22.49
C GLY A 310 19.52 8.69 -21.44
N ASP A 311 18.30 9.00 -21.86
CA ASP A 311 17.25 9.60 -21.03
C ASP A 311 16.18 8.59 -20.58
N GLY A 312 16.43 7.29 -20.80
CA GLY A 312 15.53 6.19 -20.45
C GLY A 312 14.26 6.12 -21.29
N ARG A 313 14.21 6.78 -22.45
CA ARG A 313 13.03 6.83 -23.32
C ARG A 313 13.35 6.43 -24.76
N VAL A 314 12.62 5.44 -25.28
CA VAL A 314 12.72 4.96 -26.66
C VAL A 314 11.69 5.66 -27.55
N PRO A 315 12.06 6.27 -28.70
CA PRO A 315 11.08 6.78 -29.66
C PRO A 315 10.12 5.67 -30.11
N LEU A 316 8.81 5.91 -30.06
CA LEU A 316 7.80 4.87 -30.36
C LEU A 316 7.94 4.30 -31.78
N SER A 317 8.40 5.11 -32.73
CA SER A 317 8.74 4.64 -34.08
C SER A 317 9.92 3.67 -34.10
N LYS A 318 10.94 3.83 -33.23
CA LYS A 318 12.02 2.85 -33.07
C LYS A 318 11.55 1.61 -32.30
N PHE A 319 10.71 1.78 -31.29
CA PHE A 319 10.11 0.68 -30.52
C PHE A 319 9.44 -0.35 -31.45
N TYR A 320 8.64 0.10 -32.42
CA TYR A 320 8.01 -0.79 -33.42
C TYR A 320 8.89 -1.15 -34.64
N ALA A 321 10.00 -0.46 -34.90
CA ALA A 321 10.85 -0.68 -36.09
C ALA A 321 11.99 -1.69 -35.85
N GLN A 322 11.75 -2.73 -35.03
CA GLN A 322 12.76 -3.77 -34.80
C GLN A 322 12.99 -4.62 -36.07
N PRO A 323 14.24 -4.91 -36.46
CA PRO A 323 14.53 -5.78 -37.60
C PRO A 323 14.07 -7.22 -37.32
N GLU A 324 13.76 -7.99 -38.35
CA GLU A 324 13.35 -9.41 -38.24
C GLU A 324 14.39 -10.33 -37.55
N THR A 325 15.62 -9.85 -37.40
CA THR A 325 16.71 -10.54 -36.70
C THR A 325 16.88 -10.10 -35.24
N ALA A 326 15.99 -9.26 -34.71
CA ALA A 326 16.06 -8.80 -33.32
C ALA A 326 15.70 -9.93 -32.33
N SER A 327 16.35 -9.93 -31.17
CA SER A 327 16.03 -10.89 -30.09
C SER A 327 14.62 -10.66 -29.52
N TYR A 328 14.14 -9.40 -29.54
CA TYR A 328 12.84 -8.99 -29.04
C TYR A 328 12.09 -8.15 -30.08
N HIS A 329 10.78 -8.40 -30.20
CA HIS A 329 9.86 -7.61 -31.00
C HIS A 329 8.79 -6.98 -30.10
N PHE A 330 8.95 -5.69 -29.82
CA PHE A 330 8.00 -4.92 -29.03
C PHE A 330 6.80 -4.56 -29.91
N THR A 331 5.58 -4.84 -29.43
CA THR A 331 4.36 -4.77 -30.26
C THR A 331 3.17 -4.17 -29.54
N GLU A 332 3.35 -3.64 -28.34
CA GLU A 332 2.26 -3.19 -27.47
C GLU A 332 1.56 -1.93 -27.99
N SER A 333 0.23 -1.85 -27.86
CA SER A 333 -0.59 -0.74 -28.35
C SER A 333 -0.30 0.56 -27.60
N ARG A 334 -0.51 1.72 -28.24
CA ARG A 334 -0.38 3.01 -27.54
C ARG A 334 -1.36 3.16 -26.38
N ASP A 335 -2.52 2.53 -26.47
CA ASP A 335 -3.55 2.63 -25.43
C ASP A 335 -3.14 1.81 -24.20
N TYR A 336 -2.61 0.60 -24.37
CA TYR A 336 -1.95 -0.15 -23.31
C TYR A 336 -0.76 0.62 -22.71
N LEU A 337 0.19 1.07 -23.55
CA LEU A 337 1.38 1.80 -23.10
C LEU A 337 1.03 3.09 -22.32
N ARG A 338 -0.07 3.77 -22.69
CA ARG A 338 -0.59 4.92 -21.95
C ARG A 338 -1.21 4.50 -20.62
N ALA A 339 -2.01 3.44 -20.59
CA ALA A 339 -2.69 2.96 -19.39
C ALA A 339 -1.69 2.55 -18.28
N ILE A 340 -0.56 1.93 -18.64
CA ILE A 340 0.50 1.57 -17.70
C ILE A 340 1.48 2.73 -17.38
N GLY A 341 1.23 3.93 -17.92
CA GLY A 341 2.09 5.10 -17.73
C GLY A 341 3.46 5.02 -18.42
N ALA A 342 3.67 4.06 -19.32
CA ALA A 342 4.90 3.90 -20.09
C ALA A 342 5.00 4.90 -21.26
N LEU A 343 3.89 5.43 -21.76
CA LEU A 343 3.90 6.37 -22.89
C LEU A 343 4.11 7.84 -22.44
N ASP A 344 5.18 8.47 -22.96
CA ASP A 344 5.46 9.90 -22.88
C ASP A 344 4.97 10.58 -24.18
N GLU A 345 3.81 11.25 -24.10
CA GLU A 345 3.20 12.02 -25.20
C GLU A 345 3.46 13.54 -25.08
N THR A 346 4.39 13.97 -24.23
CA THR A 346 4.67 15.41 -23.96
C THR A 346 5.19 16.18 -25.18
N VAL A 347 5.75 15.47 -26.14
CA VAL A 347 6.06 15.94 -27.50
C VAL A 347 5.09 15.22 -28.44
N GLY A 348 3.87 15.75 -28.59
CA GLY A 348 2.75 15.01 -29.20
C GLY A 348 2.95 14.51 -30.64
N ALA A 349 3.94 15.02 -31.37
CA ALA A 349 4.33 14.50 -32.69
C ALA A 349 5.27 13.28 -32.63
N ASN A 350 5.99 13.10 -31.52
CA ASN A 350 7.02 12.08 -31.31
C ASN A 350 6.86 11.45 -29.93
N PRO A 351 5.85 10.59 -29.71
CA PRO A 351 5.69 9.87 -28.45
C PRO A 351 6.88 8.93 -28.18
N ARG A 352 7.21 8.72 -26.91
CA ARG A 352 8.31 7.86 -26.46
C ARG A 352 7.86 6.88 -25.39
N VAL A 353 8.46 5.70 -25.35
CA VAL A 353 8.24 4.67 -24.32
C VAL A 353 9.29 4.82 -23.22
N ARG A 354 8.86 5.01 -21.97
CA ARG A 354 9.71 5.02 -20.78
C ARG A 354 10.09 3.59 -20.42
N ILE A 355 11.39 3.28 -20.46
CA ILE A 355 11.89 1.91 -20.27
C ILE A 355 11.47 1.35 -18.90
N ALA A 356 11.74 2.07 -17.81
CA ALA A 356 11.44 1.59 -16.47
C ALA A 356 9.94 1.34 -16.20
N ASN A 357 9.03 2.15 -16.77
CA ASN A 357 7.60 1.92 -16.69
C ASN A 357 7.15 0.73 -17.55
N TYR A 358 7.72 0.56 -18.75
CA TYR A 358 7.42 -0.57 -19.62
C TYR A 358 7.86 -1.90 -18.99
N MET A 359 9.07 -1.97 -18.45
CA MET A 359 9.60 -3.19 -17.81
C MET A 359 8.71 -3.71 -16.67
N LEU A 360 8.03 -2.82 -15.94
CA LEU A 360 7.10 -3.16 -14.86
C LEU A 360 5.63 -3.32 -15.33
N GLY A 361 5.39 -3.29 -16.64
CA GLY A 361 4.07 -3.47 -17.25
C GLY A 361 3.55 -4.91 -17.18
N PRO A 362 2.23 -5.14 -17.08
CA PRO A 362 1.64 -6.48 -16.99
C PRO A 362 1.96 -7.45 -18.14
N SER A 363 2.26 -6.95 -19.35
CA SER A 363 2.72 -7.74 -20.50
C SER A 363 4.05 -8.45 -20.24
N ASN A 364 4.84 -7.95 -19.30
CA ASN A 364 6.14 -8.50 -18.89
C ASN A 364 6.02 -9.45 -17.67
N CYS A 365 4.84 -10.06 -17.50
CA CYS A 365 4.57 -11.14 -16.54
C CYS A 365 4.60 -12.52 -17.21
N ILE A 366 5.55 -13.36 -16.79
CA ILE A 366 5.91 -14.64 -17.42
C ILE A 366 4.99 -15.78 -16.96
N ALA A 367 4.60 -15.78 -15.68
CA ALA A 367 3.73 -16.81 -15.09
C ALA A 367 2.64 -16.15 -14.25
N SER A 368 1.44 -16.76 -14.21
CA SER A 368 0.30 -16.21 -13.48
C SER A 368 -0.49 -17.30 -12.77
N SER A 369 -0.65 -17.14 -11.46
CA SER A 369 -1.25 -18.07 -10.51
C SER A 369 -2.52 -17.45 -9.88
N SER A 370 -3.29 -18.21 -9.11
CA SER A 370 -4.51 -17.70 -8.44
C SER A 370 -4.23 -16.51 -7.50
N TYR A 371 -3.03 -16.43 -6.91
CA TYR A 371 -2.69 -15.43 -5.87
C TYR A 371 -1.62 -14.41 -6.28
N TYR A 372 -0.81 -14.69 -7.30
CA TYR A 372 0.31 -13.85 -7.68
C TYR A 372 0.63 -13.98 -9.17
N SER A 373 1.48 -13.09 -9.68
CA SER A 373 2.13 -13.21 -10.98
C SER A 373 3.65 -13.11 -10.80
N VAL A 374 4.41 -13.82 -11.64
CA VAL A 374 5.87 -13.65 -11.74
C VAL A 374 6.14 -12.69 -12.89
N CYS A 375 6.79 -11.57 -12.60
CA CYS A 375 7.03 -10.49 -13.56
C CYS A 375 8.46 -9.96 -13.43
N CYS A 376 8.90 -9.15 -14.37
CA CYS A 376 10.23 -8.52 -14.32
C CYS A 376 10.45 -7.71 -13.04
N LEU A 377 11.65 -7.86 -12.45
CA LEU A 377 11.95 -7.27 -11.14
C LEU A 377 12.27 -5.77 -11.26
N SER A 378 11.86 -5.02 -10.23
CA SER A 378 12.14 -3.58 -10.14
C SER A 378 13.56 -3.31 -9.66
N GLU A 379 14.43 -2.87 -10.56
CA GLU A 379 15.75 -2.35 -10.19
C GLU A 379 15.65 -1.09 -9.32
N CYS A 380 14.55 -0.32 -9.43
CA CYS A 380 14.29 0.79 -8.52
C CYS A 380 14.02 0.34 -7.09
N GLU A 381 13.36 -0.80 -6.89
CA GLU A 381 13.19 -1.34 -5.54
C GLU A 381 14.54 -1.71 -4.94
N ALA A 382 15.48 -2.28 -5.71
CA ALA A 382 16.86 -2.51 -5.23
C ALA A 382 17.55 -1.21 -4.77
N LEU A 383 17.45 -0.12 -5.56
CA LEU A 383 17.96 1.21 -5.20
C LEU A 383 17.28 1.78 -3.94
N MET A 384 15.95 1.62 -3.82
CA MET A 384 15.19 2.07 -2.66
C MET A 384 15.56 1.27 -1.41
N ASN A 385 15.77 -0.04 -1.50
CA ASN A 385 16.18 -0.87 -0.37
C ASN A 385 17.55 -0.44 0.19
N GLU A 386 18.54 -0.16 -0.66
CA GLU A 386 19.84 0.36 -0.22
C GLU A 386 19.72 1.77 0.40
N LEU A 387 18.78 2.59 -0.09
CA LEU A 387 18.47 3.89 0.49
C LEU A 387 17.79 3.76 1.87
N GLU A 388 16.81 2.87 2.01
CA GLU A 388 16.12 2.54 3.25
C GLU A 388 17.11 2.04 4.31
N GLU A 389 18.01 1.11 3.93
CA GLU A 389 19.08 0.60 4.79
C GLU A 389 20.01 1.72 5.29
N LYS A 390 20.41 2.64 4.40
CA LYS A 390 21.32 3.75 4.75
C LYS A 390 20.65 4.89 5.50
N VAL A 391 19.33 5.06 5.38
CA VAL A 391 18.59 6.17 6.01
C VAL A 391 17.95 5.77 7.34
N GLN A 392 17.28 4.61 7.38
CA GLN A 392 16.54 4.03 8.52
C GLN A 392 15.51 4.99 9.16
N ALA A 393 14.90 5.85 8.35
CA ALA A 393 13.91 6.84 8.79
C ALA A 393 13.00 7.26 7.61
N PRO A 394 11.75 7.66 7.86
CA PRO A 394 10.80 8.08 6.82
C PRO A 394 11.15 9.37 6.09
N THR A 395 12.05 10.18 6.66
CA THR A 395 12.52 11.42 6.06
C THR A 395 14.03 11.60 6.30
N ALA A 396 14.70 12.29 5.37
CA ALA A 396 16.09 12.70 5.53
C ALA A 396 16.34 14.10 4.94
N ARG A 397 17.41 14.77 5.39
CA ARG A 397 17.81 16.06 4.81
C ARG A 397 18.25 15.88 3.36
N ALA A 398 17.87 16.82 2.49
CA ALA A 398 18.20 16.83 1.07
C ALA A 398 19.69 16.51 0.78
N GLY A 399 20.63 17.14 1.51
CA GLY A 399 22.07 16.87 1.35
C GLY A 399 22.45 15.40 1.56
N ARG A 400 22.00 14.77 2.67
CA ARG A 400 22.28 13.35 2.97
C ARG A 400 21.74 12.44 1.86
N LEU A 401 20.58 12.76 1.27
CA LEU A 401 20.03 11.99 0.16
C LEU A 401 20.82 12.18 -1.13
N LEU A 402 21.27 13.39 -1.45
CA LEU A 402 22.16 13.62 -2.59
C LEU A 402 23.46 12.83 -2.45
N ASP A 403 24.06 12.83 -1.25
CA ASP A 403 25.30 12.09 -0.96
C ASP A 403 25.10 10.57 -1.07
N ILE A 404 23.99 10.03 -0.54
CA ILE A 404 23.70 8.59 -0.66
C ILE A 404 23.41 8.23 -2.12
N VAL A 405 22.52 8.96 -2.78
CA VAL A 405 22.02 8.62 -4.11
C VAL A 405 23.11 8.75 -5.18
N ALA A 406 24.01 9.72 -5.08
CA ALA A 406 25.17 9.81 -5.97
C ALA A 406 26.09 8.57 -5.91
N ASN A 407 26.01 7.78 -4.84
CA ASN A 407 26.81 6.58 -4.59
C ASN A 407 26.07 5.25 -4.78
N LEU A 408 24.78 5.23 -5.17
CA LEU A 408 24.08 3.96 -5.45
C LEU A 408 24.45 3.45 -6.85
N THR A 409 24.74 2.15 -6.95
CA THR A 409 25.08 1.44 -8.19
C THR A 409 23.84 0.84 -8.86
N SER A 410 23.88 0.60 -10.17
CA SER A 410 22.76 0.02 -10.93
C SER A 410 23.26 -0.63 -12.22
N SER A 411 22.41 -1.34 -12.97
CA SER A 411 22.85 -1.95 -14.25
C SER A 411 23.28 -0.89 -15.29
N SER A 412 22.54 0.23 -15.39
CA SER A 412 22.86 1.32 -16.34
C SER A 412 23.99 2.25 -15.89
N TYR A 413 24.32 2.30 -14.60
CA TYR A 413 25.30 3.23 -14.04
C TYR A 413 26.35 2.49 -13.20
N ALA A 414 27.52 2.31 -13.82
CA ALA A 414 28.69 1.59 -13.33
C ALA A 414 29.23 2.11 -11.97
N PRO A 415 30.01 1.31 -11.22
CA PRO A 415 30.58 1.68 -9.92
C PRO A 415 31.73 2.70 -9.97
N GLU A 416 31.96 3.37 -11.10
CA GLU A 416 33.10 4.28 -11.31
C GLU A 416 32.80 5.70 -10.82
N ALA A 417 33.14 5.93 -9.55
CA ALA A 417 33.05 7.20 -8.82
C ALA A 417 31.60 7.72 -8.55
N PRO A 418 31.40 8.64 -7.58
CA PRO A 418 30.08 9.18 -7.29
C PRO A 418 29.52 9.94 -8.50
N ARG A 419 28.28 9.63 -8.90
CA ARG A 419 27.65 10.26 -10.08
C ARG A 419 27.46 11.76 -9.86
N GLN A 420 27.89 12.57 -10.82
CA GLN A 420 27.63 14.00 -10.79
C GLN A 420 26.17 14.28 -11.16
N LEU A 421 25.33 14.46 -10.12
CA LEU A 421 23.94 14.88 -10.30
C LEU A 421 23.87 16.33 -10.82
N PRO A 422 23.01 16.66 -11.82
CA PRO A 422 22.83 18.03 -12.31
C PRO A 422 22.38 19.02 -11.22
N GLU A 423 22.78 20.29 -11.32
CA GLU A 423 22.42 21.32 -10.34
C GLU A 423 20.91 21.59 -10.24
N ASP A 424 20.18 21.51 -11.35
CA ASP A 424 18.71 21.56 -11.36
C ASP A 424 18.10 20.42 -10.52
N LEU A 425 18.63 19.20 -10.66
CA LEU A 425 18.16 18.04 -9.90
C LEU A 425 18.49 18.16 -8.41
N LYS A 426 19.65 18.73 -8.05
CA LYS A 426 19.98 19.12 -6.66
C LYS A 426 19.07 20.25 -6.14
N GLY A 427 18.64 21.17 -7.01
CA GLY A 427 17.65 22.21 -6.74
C GLY A 427 16.29 21.59 -6.38
N LYS A 428 15.79 20.69 -7.23
CA LYS A 428 14.53 19.94 -7.00
C LYS A 428 14.54 19.17 -5.67
N MET A 429 15.63 18.47 -5.33
CA MET A 429 15.75 17.79 -4.02
C MET A 429 15.63 18.76 -2.84
N ARG A 430 16.27 19.94 -2.93
CA ARG A 430 16.17 20.97 -1.90
C ARG A 430 14.74 21.53 -1.78
N ALA A 431 14.08 21.79 -2.90
CA ALA A 431 12.70 22.27 -2.93
C ALA A 431 11.70 21.27 -2.31
N ILE A 432 11.88 19.96 -2.52
CA ILE A 432 11.11 18.92 -1.81
C ILE A 432 11.37 19.00 -0.30
N GLY A 433 12.63 19.15 0.11
CA GLY A 433 12.98 19.30 1.52
C GLY A 433 12.34 20.54 2.15
N GLU A 434 12.40 21.70 1.49
CA GLU A 434 11.79 22.96 1.92
C GLU A 434 10.27 22.84 2.10
N ARG A 435 9.58 22.18 1.15
CA ARG A 435 8.14 21.89 1.22
C ARG A 435 7.75 21.05 2.46
N HIS A 436 8.64 20.18 2.92
CA HIS A 436 8.40 19.24 4.03
C HIS A 436 9.21 19.58 5.30
N GLY A 437 9.38 20.87 5.59
CA GLY A 437 9.97 21.33 6.86
C GLY A 437 11.48 21.10 7.00
N GLY A 438 12.20 21.01 5.87
CA GLY A 438 13.65 20.78 5.80
C GLY A 438 14.06 19.32 5.66
N ALA A 439 13.11 18.38 5.54
CA ALA A 439 13.37 16.96 5.37
C ALA A 439 12.51 16.37 4.24
N VAL A 440 13.11 15.57 3.37
CA VAL A 440 12.49 14.93 2.21
C VAL A 440 11.88 13.58 2.62
N PRO A 441 10.58 13.32 2.37
CA PRO A 441 9.97 12.00 2.57
C PRO A 441 10.46 10.98 1.53
N LEU A 442 10.96 9.82 1.99
CA LEU A 442 11.51 8.79 1.08
C LEU A 442 10.44 8.17 0.16
N HIS A 443 9.24 7.94 0.69
CA HIS A 443 8.15 7.28 -0.02
C HIS A 443 7.07 8.30 -0.43
N GLY A 444 7.51 9.51 -0.81
CA GLY A 444 6.66 10.55 -1.39
C GLY A 444 6.68 10.52 -2.91
N ARG A 445 5.62 11.02 -3.55
CA ARG A 445 5.50 11.10 -5.01
C ARG A 445 6.61 11.96 -5.61
N LEU A 446 6.95 13.10 -5.00
CA LEU A 446 8.02 13.96 -5.53
C LEU A 446 9.39 13.29 -5.41
N PHE A 447 9.63 12.46 -4.39
CA PHE A 447 10.88 11.69 -4.29
C PHE A 447 10.93 10.57 -5.33
N ALA A 448 9.84 9.85 -5.58
CA ALA A 448 9.76 8.88 -6.67
C ALA A 448 9.98 9.53 -8.04
N GLN A 449 9.39 10.71 -8.29
CA GLN A 449 9.65 11.50 -9.49
C GLN A 449 11.12 11.90 -9.60
N TRP A 450 11.71 12.36 -8.50
CA TRP A 450 13.12 12.73 -8.43
C TRP A 450 14.05 11.53 -8.71
N MET A 451 13.75 10.35 -8.16
CA MET A 451 14.47 9.11 -8.42
C MET A 451 14.40 8.69 -9.89
N HIS A 452 13.24 8.83 -10.56
CA HIS A 452 13.17 8.64 -12.01
C HIS A 452 14.12 9.60 -12.77
N HIS A 453 14.17 10.88 -12.41
CA HIS A 453 15.10 11.82 -13.05
C HIS A 453 16.58 11.54 -12.71
N ALA A 454 16.89 10.83 -11.61
CA ALA A 454 18.24 10.41 -11.23
C ALA A 454 18.66 9.05 -11.83
N TYR A 455 17.68 8.18 -12.14
CA TYR A 455 17.82 6.82 -12.68
C TYR A 455 16.69 6.51 -13.68
N PRO A 456 16.65 7.13 -14.87
CA PRO A 456 15.51 7.03 -15.79
C PRO A 456 15.33 5.64 -16.42
N ARG A 457 16.35 4.77 -16.34
CA ARG A 457 16.34 3.39 -16.85
C ARG A 457 15.96 2.34 -15.78
N GLU A 458 16.02 2.69 -14.51
CA GLU A 458 15.73 1.81 -13.38
C GLU A 458 14.42 2.17 -12.69
N CYS A 459 14.20 3.47 -12.44
CA CYS A 459 13.07 3.97 -11.67
C CYS A 459 11.91 4.40 -12.56
N PRO A 460 10.67 3.91 -12.33
CA PRO A 460 9.52 4.31 -13.12
C PRO A 460 9.12 5.76 -12.81
N TYR A 461 8.70 6.49 -13.84
CA TYR A 461 8.10 7.82 -13.66
C TYR A 461 6.72 7.68 -13.00
N PRO A 462 6.40 8.41 -11.92
CA PRO A 462 5.11 8.31 -11.26
C PRO A 462 4.00 8.88 -12.16
N HIS A 463 3.06 8.02 -12.54
CA HIS A 463 1.94 8.39 -13.39
C HIS A 463 0.79 9.02 -12.59
N GLU A 464 0.31 10.19 -13.04
CA GLU A 464 -0.87 10.88 -12.50
C GLU A 464 -2.09 10.58 -13.37
N GLY A 465 -2.84 9.54 -13.02
CA GLY A 465 -4.11 9.23 -13.67
C GLY A 465 -4.78 8.01 -13.07
N ASP A 466 -6.07 7.83 -13.35
CA ASP A 466 -6.81 6.60 -13.08
C ASP A 466 -6.28 5.47 -13.96
N VAL A 467 -5.19 4.85 -13.51
CA VAL A 467 -4.89 3.47 -13.86
C VAL A 467 -6.01 2.65 -13.22
N ASN A 468 -6.93 2.12 -14.03
CA ASN A 468 -7.81 1.05 -13.58
C ASN A 468 -6.89 -0.11 -13.15
N PRO A 469 -6.86 -0.51 -11.87
CA PRO A 469 -5.84 -1.43 -11.38
C PRO A 469 -6.22 -2.88 -11.74
N GLN A 470 -6.14 -3.16 -13.04
CA GLN A 470 -6.30 -4.49 -13.59
C GLN A 470 -5.04 -5.30 -13.31
N THR A 471 -5.24 -6.47 -12.71
CA THR A 471 -4.22 -7.50 -12.57
C THR A 471 -3.70 -7.93 -13.95
N PRO A 472 -2.50 -8.54 -14.03
CA PRO A 472 -1.99 -9.06 -15.30
C PRO A 472 -2.85 -10.13 -15.99
N ASP A 473 -3.82 -10.73 -15.28
CA ASP A 473 -4.81 -11.61 -15.92
C ASP A 473 -5.99 -10.83 -16.50
N GLU A 474 -6.41 -9.73 -15.89
CA GLU A 474 -7.54 -8.95 -16.40
C GLU A 474 -7.17 -8.26 -17.72
N TRP A 475 -5.97 -7.70 -17.83
CA TRP A 475 -5.40 -7.22 -19.09
C TRP A 475 -5.32 -8.30 -20.18
N MET A 476 -4.97 -9.54 -19.81
CA MET A 476 -4.75 -10.63 -20.77
C MET A 476 -6.02 -11.45 -21.05
N LYS A 477 -7.11 -11.24 -20.30
CA LYS A 477 -8.41 -11.91 -20.51
C LYS A 477 -9.31 -11.17 -21.49
N GLU A 478 -9.16 -9.85 -21.63
CA GLU A 478 -9.95 -9.06 -22.57
C GLU A 478 -9.66 -9.43 -24.05
N GLU A 479 -8.50 -10.06 -24.34
CA GLU A 479 -8.17 -10.62 -25.66
C GLU A 479 -8.99 -11.88 -26.05
N VAL A 480 -9.79 -12.46 -25.13
CA VAL A 480 -10.57 -13.70 -25.38
C VAL A 480 -12.09 -13.46 -25.27
N GLY A 481 -12.55 -12.29 -25.74
CA GLY A 481 -13.97 -12.04 -25.97
C GLY A 481 -14.48 -12.72 -27.26
N GLN A 482 -15.09 -13.90 -27.15
CA GLN A 482 -15.84 -14.47 -28.28
C GLN A 482 -17.07 -13.60 -28.59
N GLU A 483 -17.30 -13.34 -29.89
CA GLU A 483 -18.47 -12.62 -30.38
C GLU A 483 -19.77 -13.43 -30.17
N GLU A 484 -20.49 -13.21 -29.07
CA GLU A 484 -21.94 -13.44 -29.02
C GLU A 484 -22.69 -12.14 -28.72
N GLY A 485 -23.62 -11.79 -29.60
CA GLY A 485 -23.98 -10.40 -29.83
C GLY A 485 -24.98 -9.78 -28.84
N SER A 486 -24.78 -8.51 -28.53
CA SER A 486 -25.84 -7.55 -28.20
C SER A 486 -25.39 -6.12 -28.52
N GLN A 487 -26.35 -5.24 -28.80
CA GLN A 487 -26.11 -4.01 -29.56
C GLN A 487 -25.45 -2.86 -28.75
N ALA A 488 -24.43 -2.27 -29.37
CA ALA A 488 -24.10 -0.85 -29.32
C ALA A 488 -23.95 -0.18 -27.93
N THR A 489 -22.79 -0.38 -27.32
CA THR A 489 -22.03 0.74 -26.71
C THR A 489 -20.58 0.57 -27.18
N GLU A 490 -19.84 1.65 -27.47
CA GLU A 490 -18.52 1.54 -28.12
C GLU A 490 -17.52 0.70 -27.29
N PRO A 491 -16.86 -0.30 -27.88
CA PRO A 491 -15.82 -1.05 -27.19
C PRO A 491 -14.59 -0.16 -27.02
N ARG A 492 -14.17 0.01 -25.76
CA ARG A 492 -12.95 0.72 -25.41
C ARG A 492 -11.78 -0.23 -25.70
N SER A 493 -11.20 -0.13 -26.89
CA SER A 493 -10.21 -1.09 -27.41
C SER A 493 -9.04 -1.30 -26.47
N SER A 494 -8.99 -2.48 -25.85
CA SER A 494 -7.96 -2.89 -24.88
C SER A 494 -7.03 -3.99 -25.41
N ASP A 495 -6.96 -4.15 -26.74
CA ASP A 495 -5.94 -4.98 -27.39
C ASP A 495 -4.56 -4.58 -26.85
N ALA A 496 -3.87 -5.51 -26.20
CA ALA A 496 -2.54 -5.23 -25.66
C ALA A 496 -1.55 -4.97 -26.81
N ARG A 497 -1.83 -5.46 -28.02
CA ARG A 497 -1.01 -5.36 -29.23
C ARG A 497 -1.47 -4.25 -30.18
N ALA A 498 -0.52 -3.48 -30.69
CA ALA A 498 -0.73 -2.44 -31.70
C ALA A 498 -1.24 -3.04 -33.02
N SER A 499 -2.23 -2.39 -33.64
CA SER A 499 -2.73 -2.81 -34.95
C SER A 499 -1.70 -2.53 -36.06
N GLU A 500 -1.71 -3.31 -37.15
CA GLU A 500 -0.86 -3.01 -38.32
C GLU A 500 -1.08 -1.59 -38.86
N ALA A 501 -2.32 -1.08 -38.80
CA ALA A 501 -2.66 0.26 -39.25
C ALA A 501 -2.02 1.34 -38.36
N GLU A 502 -1.98 1.12 -37.04
CA GLU A 502 -1.28 1.99 -36.09
C GLU A 502 0.23 1.98 -36.32
N VAL A 503 0.84 0.80 -36.38
CA VAL A 503 2.28 0.65 -36.65
C VAL A 503 2.65 1.32 -37.98
N ARG A 504 1.91 1.04 -39.05
CA ARG A 504 2.11 1.63 -40.39
C ARG A 504 1.93 3.16 -40.38
N LYS A 505 1.00 3.70 -39.59
CA LYS A 505 0.78 5.15 -39.43
C LYS A 505 1.97 5.81 -38.73
N ILE A 506 2.49 5.19 -37.68
CA ILE A 506 3.62 5.72 -36.91
C ILE A 506 4.90 5.70 -37.75
N LEU A 507 5.23 4.56 -38.36
CA LEU A 507 6.38 4.44 -39.26
C LEU A 507 6.24 5.33 -40.51
N GLY A 508 5.03 5.44 -41.08
CA GLY A 508 4.74 6.33 -42.21
C GLY A 508 4.90 7.81 -41.88
N SER A 509 4.56 8.24 -40.66
CA SER A 509 4.76 9.64 -40.24
C SER A 509 6.23 10.05 -40.19
N CYS A 510 7.14 9.12 -39.90
CA CYS A 510 8.59 9.36 -39.95
C CYS A 510 9.10 9.56 -41.39
N ALA A 511 8.51 8.91 -42.39
CA ALA A 511 8.90 9.06 -43.79
C ALA A 511 8.61 10.47 -44.35
N THR A 512 7.59 11.15 -43.82
CA THR A 512 7.25 12.54 -44.20
C THR A 512 8.05 13.61 -43.46
N ALA A 513 8.87 13.25 -42.47
CA ALA A 513 9.60 14.20 -41.62
C ALA A 513 11.06 14.46 -42.08
N GLY A 514 11.58 13.70 -43.05
CA GLY A 514 12.92 13.89 -43.62
C GLY A 514 12.86 14.04 -45.14
N ALA A 515 13.40 15.14 -45.67
CA ALA A 515 13.39 15.44 -47.11
C ALA A 515 14.28 14.51 -47.96
N ASP A 516 15.16 13.74 -47.32
CA ASP A 516 16.31 13.09 -47.97
C ASP A 516 16.22 11.55 -48.02
N GLY A 517 15.06 10.95 -47.73
CA GLY A 517 14.83 9.50 -47.88
C GLY A 517 15.65 8.60 -46.93
N ALA A 518 16.17 9.15 -45.84
CA ALA A 518 16.92 8.39 -44.84
C ALA A 518 16.00 7.43 -44.05
N PRO A 519 16.49 6.24 -43.63
CA PRO A 519 15.70 5.31 -42.81
C PRO A 519 15.30 5.93 -41.45
N CYS A 520 14.25 5.37 -40.82
CA CYS A 520 13.76 5.79 -39.49
C CYS A 520 14.84 5.75 -38.38
N SER A 521 15.97 5.07 -38.60
CA SER A 521 17.12 5.09 -37.70
C SER A 521 17.76 6.47 -37.54
N ALA A 522 17.72 7.32 -38.59
CA ALA A 522 18.45 8.58 -38.68
C ALA A 522 17.60 9.84 -38.35
N ALA A 523 16.33 9.88 -38.78
CA ALA A 523 15.50 11.08 -38.73
C ALA A 523 15.13 11.59 -37.31
N ALA A 524 15.25 10.75 -36.28
CA ALA A 524 14.92 11.12 -34.90
C ALA A 524 15.97 12.01 -34.21
N THR A 525 17.11 12.30 -34.84
CA THR A 525 18.27 12.99 -34.24
C THR A 525 18.11 14.51 -34.09
N SER A 526 17.06 15.11 -34.65
CA SER A 526 16.85 16.58 -34.68
C SER A 526 15.66 17.07 -33.84
N VAL A 527 14.97 16.19 -33.11
CA VAL A 527 13.82 16.57 -32.27
C VAL A 527 14.32 17.27 -31.00
N PRO A 528 13.76 18.43 -30.59
CA PRO A 528 14.19 19.11 -29.38
C PRO A 528 14.08 18.21 -28.14
N HIS A 529 15.18 18.03 -27.42
CA HIS A 529 15.21 17.28 -26.17
C HIS A 529 14.39 18.01 -25.11
N LYS A 530 13.13 17.59 -24.94
CA LYS A 530 12.29 18.02 -23.83
C LYS A 530 12.36 16.98 -22.72
N ASP A 531 12.81 17.42 -21.55
CA ASP A 531 12.78 16.63 -20.32
C ASP A 531 11.33 16.29 -19.97
N LEU A 532 11.13 15.21 -19.21
CA LEU A 532 9.81 14.93 -18.64
C LEU A 532 9.38 16.12 -17.76
N PRO A 533 8.10 16.55 -17.85
CA PRO A 533 7.60 17.68 -17.08
C PRO A 533 7.72 17.40 -15.59
N TRP A 534 8.18 18.39 -14.83
CA TRP A 534 8.07 18.33 -13.37
C TRP A 534 6.62 18.57 -12.95
N SER A 535 6.11 17.78 -12.00
CA SER A 535 4.80 18.01 -11.38
C SER A 535 4.95 18.11 -9.88
N ASP A 536 4.43 19.20 -9.33
CA ASP A 536 4.47 19.56 -7.93
C ASP A 536 3.39 18.88 -7.07
N ALA A 537 2.65 17.90 -7.63
CA ALA A 537 1.72 17.08 -6.87
C ALA A 537 2.47 16.18 -5.87
N GLU A 538 1.97 16.05 -4.64
CA GLU A 538 2.57 15.20 -3.61
C GLU A 538 1.53 14.24 -3.02
N VAL A 539 1.94 12.99 -2.80
CA VAL A 539 1.16 11.91 -2.22
C VAL A 539 2.10 11.10 -1.33
N LEU A 540 1.82 11.05 -0.03
CA LEU A 540 2.63 10.34 0.96
C LEU A 540 1.98 9.01 1.37
N LEU A 541 2.77 7.98 1.67
CA LEU A 541 2.25 6.69 2.19
C LEU A 541 1.48 6.83 3.52
N ALA A 542 1.84 7.81 4.34
CA ALA A 542 1.06 8.19 5.52
C ALA A 542 0.66 9.64 5.40
N ARG A 543 -0.60 9.95 5.74
CA ARG A 543 -1.06 11.33 5.92
C ARG A 543 -0.28 11.89 7.10
N GLN A 544 0.66 12.80 6.85
CA GLN A 544 1.24 13.58 7.94
C GLN A 544 0.07 14.22 8.70
N PRO A 545 0.03 14.16 10.05
CA PRO A 545 -0.93 14.96 10.79
C PRO A 545 -0.74 16.39 10.32
N ALA A 546 -1.82 17.04 9.89
CA ALA A 546 -1.74 18.39 9.38
C ALA A 546 -1.01 19.23 10.42
N SER A 547 0.10 19.86 10.03
CA SER A 547 0.67 20.93 10.82
C SER A 547 -0.46 21.92 11.06
N GLU A 548 -0.85 22.12 12.31
CA GLU A 548 -1.87 23.11 12.67
C GLU A 548 -1.29 24.53 12.51
N GLU A 549 -1.07 24.93 11.25
CA GLU A 549 -1.14 26.33 10.84
C GLU A 549 -2.62 26.74 10.78
N GLY A 550 -3.30 26.55 11.91
CA GLY A 550 -4.73 26.78 12.14
C GLY A 550 -4.92 27.99 13.04
N SER A 551 -5.06 29.17 12.43
CA SER A 551 -5.28 30.43 13.12
C SER A 551 -6.62 30.45 13.89
N SER A 552 -6.55 30.13 15.19
CA SER A 552 -7.39 30.67 16.27
C SER A 552 -8.89 30.89 15.98
N LEU A 553 -9.72 29.84 16.11
CA LEU A 553 -11.16 30.01 16.42
C LEU A 553 -11.55 29.51 17.83
N GLY A 554 -10.98 28.38 18.27
CA GLY A 554 -11.12 27.86 19.64
C GLY A 554 -10.88 28.90 20.75
N PRO A 555 -9.75 29.66 20.75
CA PRO A 555 -9.50 30.65 21.79
C PRO A 555 -10.43 31.88 21.71
N LEU A 556 -11.09 32.14 20.57
CA LEU A 556 -12.04 33.25 20.46
C LEU A 556 -13.38 32.88 21.15
N LEU A 557 -13.85 31.65 20.93
CA LEU A 557 -15.02 31.08 21.62
C LEU A 557 -14.78 30.91 23.13
N ALA A 558 -13.58 30.46 23.53
CA ALA A 558 -13.21 30.40 24.94
C ALA A 558 -13.20 31.80 25.58
N LYS A 559 -12.64 32.81 24.92
CA LYS A 559 -12.61 34.20 25.42
C LYS A 559 -14.01 34.82 25.53
N THR A 560 -14.92 34.57 24.59
CA THR A 560 -16.30 35.10 24.66
C THR A 560 -17.14 34.42 25.75
N LEU A 561 -17.02 33.09 25.92
CA LEU A 561 -17.66 32.37 27.02
C LEU A 561 -17.13 32.82 28.39
N LEU A 562 -15.82 33.06 28.52
CA LEU A 562 -15.21 33.58 29.75
C LEU A 562 -15.70 35.00 30.06
N LEU A 563 -15.86 35.86 29.04
CA LEU A 563 -16.40 37.22 29.21
C LEU A 563 -17.86 37.18 29.72
N LEU A 564 -18.69 36.29 29.17
CA LEU A 564 -20.07 36.10 29.61
C LEU A 564 -20.17 35.58 31.05
N ALA A 565 -19.29 34.64 31.43
CA ALA A 565 -19.20 34.16 32.81
C ALA A 565 -18.80 35.26 33.80
N LEU A 566 -17.81 36.10 33.44
CA LEU A 566 -17.40 37.25 34.26
C LEU A 566 -18.51 38.30 34.40
N LEU A 567 -19.24 38.59 33.32
CA LEU A 567 -20.40 39.49 33.37
C LEU A 567 -21.53 38.96 34.26
N ALA A 568 -21.80 37.65 34.23
CA ALA A 568 -22.77 37.01 35.13
C ALA A 568 -22.35 37.12 36.61
N VAL A 569 -21.06 36.93 36.91
CA VAL A 569 -20.52 37.12 38.26
C VAL A 569 -20.66 38.58 38.71
N MET A 570 -20.31 39.56 37.87
CA MET A 570 -20.49 40.98 38.22
C MET A 570 -21.96 41.37 38.43
N TYR A 571 -22.87 40.85 37.60
CA TYR A 571 -24.31 41.06 37.77
C TYR A 571 -24.81 40.50 39.12
N SER A 572 -24.33 39.32 39.53
CA SER A 572 -24.68 38.74 40.83
C SER A 572 -24.23 39.61 42.01
N GLN A 573 -23.06 40.24 41.94
CA GLN A 573 -22.53 41.13 43.00
C GLN A 573 -23.25 42.48 43.07
N SER A 574 -23.75 43.00 41.94
CA SER A 574 -24.56 44.22 41.89
C SER A 574 -25.87 44.11 42.68
N SER A 575 -26.42 42.90 42.81
CA SER A 575 -27.73 42.66 43.45
C SER A 575 -27.76 42.84 44.98
N GLN A 576 -26.61 43.03 45.63
CA GLN A 576 -26.52 43.13 47.10
C GLN A 576 -26.44 44.58 47.62
N GLN A 577 -27.54 45.33 47.51
CA GLN A 577 -27.73 46.55 48.30
C GLN A 577 -28.52 46.28 49.60
N PRO A 578 -28.06 46.74 50.77
CA PRO A 578 -28.69 46.40 52.05
C PRO A 578 -29.74 47.44 52.49
N ALA A 579 -31.00 47.01 52.64
CA ALA A 579 -32.06 47.81 53.26
C ALA A 579 -31.73 48.25 54.72
N THR A 580 -32.50 49.22 55.23
CA THR A 580 -32.24 49.98 56.47
C THR A 580 -33.17 49.59 57.64
N LYS A 581 -32.71 49.82 58.89
CA LYS A 581 -33.52 50.04 60.11
C LYS A 581 -32.63 50.32 61.36
N ASP A 582 -33.26 50.84 62.42
CA ASP A 582 -32.64 51.70 63.44
C ASP A 582 -33.20 51.38 64.86
N VAL A 583 -32.73 51.91 66.01
CA VAL A 583 -32.00 53.18 66.24
C VAL A 583 -30.85 53.13 67.29
N MET A 584 -31.13 53.14 68.61
CA MET A 584 -30.15 53.30 69.73
C MET A 584 -30.57 52.57 71.03
N VAL A 585 -29.60 51.95 71.74
CA VAL A 585 -29.22 52.08 73.18
C VAL A 585 -27.79 51.46 73.32
N PHE A 586 -27.04 51.83 74.37
CA PHE A 586 -25.56 51.73 74.51
C PHE A 586 -24.94 50.38 74.97
N GLU A 587 -23.70 50.18 74.51
CA GLU A 587 -22.56 49.34 74.98
C GLU A 587 -22.58 47.78 74.92
N ASP A 588 -21.44 47.22 74.47
CA ASP A 588 -20.90 45.85 74.49
C ASP A 588 -21.62 44.65 73.81
N ASP A 589 -21.42 44.61 72.48
CA ASP A 589 -20.90 43.47 71.69
C ASP A 589 -21.47 42.03 71.80
N LEU A 590 -22.43 41.77 70.89
CA LEU A 590 -22.30 40.81 69.78
C LEU A 590 -21.75 39.39 70.02
N GLN A 591 -22.60 38.37 69.78
CA GLN A 591 -22.52 37.56 68.53
C GLN A 591 -23.56 36.43 68.43
N LYS A 592 -24.32 36.40 67.32
CA LYS A 592 -24.66 35.19 66.52
C LYS A 592 -25.02 35.59 65.08
N PRO A 593 -24.54 34.87 64.05
CA PRO A 593 -25.17 34.86 62.74
C PRO A 593 -25.70 33.46 62.34
N GLY A 594 -26.88 33.44 61.73
CA GLY A 594 -27.32 32.34 60.86
C GLY A 594 -26.85 32.54 59.41
N TYR A 595 -27.03 31.51 58.58
CA TYR A 595 -26.71 31.47 57.14
C TYR A 595 -25.24 31.81 56.76
N GLN A 596 -24.43 30.78 56.49
CA GLN A 596 -23.06 30.99 56.03
C GLN A 596 -23.01 31.50 54.59
N GLN A 597 -22.88 32.81 54.42
CA GLN A 597 -22.36 33.40 53.20
C GLN A 597 -20.97 32.80 52.87
N LEU A 598 -20.74 32.38 51.63
CA LEU A 598 -19.37 32.11 51.18
C LEU A 598 -18.60 33.43 51.17
N LYS A 599 -17.62 33.55 52.06
CA LYS A 599 -16.71 34.70 52.10
C LYS A 599 -16.09 34.90 50.70
N PRO A 600 -15.98 36.13 50.17
CA PRO A 600 -15.58 36.37 48.78
C PRO A 600 -14.21 35.77 48.40
N TRP A 601 -13.29 35.63 49.36
CA TRP A 601 -12.01 34.95 49.13
C TRP A 601 -12.16 33.45 48.78
N LYS A 602 -13.20 32.75 49.28
CA LYS A 602 -13.46 31.34 48.93
C LYS A 602 -13.90 31.19 47.46
N LEU A 603 -14.65 32.18 46.96
CA LEU A 603 -15.11 32.24 45.58
C LEU A 603 -13.95 32.58 44.63
N LEU A 604 -13.06 33.45 45.09
CA LEU A 604 -11.80 33.79 44.41
C LEU A 604 -10.83 32.59 44.40
N LEU A 605 -10.74 31.82 45.50
CA LEU A 605 -9.98 30.57 45.57
C LEU A 605 -10.52 29.51 44.60
N ALA A 606 -11.85 29.36 44.49
CA ALA A 606 -12.46 28.42 43.54
C ALA A 606 -12.15 28.80 42.08
N LEU A 607 -12.16 30.09 41.75
CA LEU A 607 -11.77 30.58 40.41
C LEU A 607 -10.28 30.33 40.11
N VAL A 608 -9.39 30.50 41.09
CA VAL A 608 -7.96 30.15 40.95
C VAL A 608 -7.78 28.67 40.68
N VAL A 609 -8.47 27.79 41.42
CA VAL A 609 -8.38 26.33 41.25
C VAL A 609 -8.91 25.88 39.89
N VAL A 610 -10.06 26.39 39.45
CA VAL A 610 -10.64 26.07 38.13
C VAL A 610 -9.77 26.62 37.00
N GLY A 611 -9.25 27.84 37.11
CA GLY A 611 -8.34 28.41 36.11
C GLY A 611 -7.02 27.65 35.99
N GLY A 612 -6.43 27.23 37.11
CA GLY A 612 -5.22 26.40 37.12
C GLY A 612 -5.44 25.01 36.53
N LEU A 613 -6.60 24.37 36.78
CA LEU A 613 -6.98 23.12 36.12
C LEU A 613 -7.12 23.28 34.61
N LEU A 614 -7.68 24.40 34.14
CA LEU A 614 -7.80 24.70 32.70
C LEU A 614 -6.45 25.02 32.03
N GLU A 615 -5.50 25.62 32.74
CA GLU A 615 -4.11 25.76 32.25
C GLU A 615 -3.43 24.39 32.12
N VAL A 616 -3.55 23.52 33.14
CA VAL A 616 -2.97 22.16 33.12
C VAL A 616 -3.57 21.29 32.01
N MET A 617 -4.83 21.51 31.65
CA MET A 617 -5.47 20.86 30.49
C MET A 617 -5.19 21.55 29.14
N GLY A 618 -4.32 22.57 29.09
CA GLY A 618 -3.91 23.26 27.87
C GLY A 618 -4.97 24.18 27.24
N LEU A 619 -6.10 24.43 27.94
CA LEU A 619 -7.25 25.17 27.42
C LEU A 619 -7.15 26.68 27.69
N LEU A 620 -6.18 27.13 28.49
CA LEU A 620 -5.97 28.53 28.83
C LEU A 620 -4.47 28.88 28.80
N ASP A 621 -4.11 29.96 28.09
CA ASP A 621 -2.74 30.47 28.06
C ASP A 621 -2.37 31.16 29.39
N ARG A 622 -1.10 31.01 29.79
CA ARG A 622 -0.52 31.56 31.03
C ARG A 622 -0.68 33.08 31.16
N PHE A 623 -0.55 33.82 30.06
CA PHE A 623 -0.69 35.27 30.06
C PHE A 623 -2.15 35.68 30.29
N SER A 624 -3.09 35.00 29.62
CA SER A 624 -4.53 35.17 29.81
C SER A 624 -4.99 34.81 31.23
N PHE A 625 -4.41 33.77 31.85
CA PHE A 625 -4.67 33.43 33.26
C PHE A 625 -4.18 34.53 34.22
N ALA A 626 -2.95 35.02 34.04
CA ALA A 626 -2.40 36.10 34.86
C ALA A 626 -3.23 37.40 34.77
N CYS A 627 -3.63 37.81 33.56
CA CYS A 627 -4.46 38.99 33.36
C CYS A 627 -5.87 38.86 33.99
N THR A 628 -6.53 37.71 33.83
CA THR A 628 -7.88 37.50 34.38
C THR A 628 -7.87 37.49 35.92
N MET A 629 -6.84 36.91 36.55
CA MET A 629 -6.66 36.99 37.99
C MET A 629 -6.36 38.41 38.48
N GLY A 630 -5.54 39.18 37.76
CA GLY A 630 -5.24 40.58 38.10
C GLY A 630 -6.49 41.48 38.06
N VAL A 631 -7.32 41.34 37.03
CA VAL A 631 -8.59 42.08 36.90
C VAL A 631 -9.59 41.68 37.99
N GLY A 632 -9.68 40.38 38.33
CA GLY A 632 -10.54 39.90 39.42
C GLY A 632 -10.16 40.46 40.80
N LEU A 633 -8.86 40.61 41.07
CA LEU A 633 -8.36 41.26 42.29
C LEU A 633 -8.71 42.75 42.32
N LEU A 634 -8.50 43.48 41.22
CA LEU A 634 -8.86 44.89 41.13
C LEU A 634 -10.37 45.14 41.27
N ALA A 635 -11.21 44.28 40.70
CA ALA A 635 -12.67 44.35 40.86
C ALA A 635 -13.09 44.15 42.32
N ASN A 636 -12.45 43.23 43.05
CA ASN A 636 -12.73 42.99 44.47
C ASN A 636 -12.28 44.17 45.36
N VAL A 637 -11.15 44.82 45.02
CA VAL A 637 -10.72 46.09 45.65
C VAL A 637 -11.72 47.22 45.37
N ALA A 638 -12.23 47.33 44.14
CA ALA A 638 -13.26 48.32 43.80
C ALA A 638 -14.58 48.07 44.55
N LEU A 639 -15.00 46.80 44.71
CA LEU A 639 -16.21 46.43 45.45
C LEU A 639 -16.08 46.72 46.95
N THR A 640 -14.89 46.49 47.55
CA THR A 640 -14.63 46.84 48.96
C THR A 640 -14.54 48.35 49.19
N LEU A 641 -14.13 49.14 48.19
CA LEU A 641 -14.24 50.61 48.22
C LEU A 641 -15.68 51.09 48.04
N ALA A 642 -16.49 50.42 47.21
CA ALA A 642 -17.90 50.73 47.02
C ALA A 642 -18.74 50.44 48.27
N THR A 643 -18.50 49.33 48.96
CA THR A 643 -19.18 49.02 50.23
C THR A 643 -18.78 49.98 51.35
N ARG A 644 -17.53 50.47 51.39
CA ARG A 644 -17.13 51.61 52.26
C ARG A 644 -17.96 52.86 51.99
N ARG A 645 -18.14 53.27 50.73
CA ARG A 645 -18.97 54.43 50.36
C ARG A 645 -20.46 54.23 50.68
N ALA A 646 -20.97 53.00 50.57
CA ALA A 646 -22.34 52.67 50.98
C ALA A 646 -22.53 52.76 52.52
N ALA A 647 -21.49 52.43 53.30
CA ALA A 647 -21.49 52.63 54.75
C ALA A 647 -21.47 54.13 55.11
N GLU A 648 -20.66 54.95 54.42
CA GLU A 648 -20.66 56.42 54.56
C GLU A 648 -22.02 57.04 54.21
N ALA A 649 -22.73 56.50 53.20
CA ALA A 649 -24.07 56.94 52.84
C ALA A 649 -25.12 56.58 53.91
N LYS A 650 -25.05 55.38 54.51
CA LYS A 650 -25.89 55.02 55.66
C LYS A 650 -25.60 55.89 56.89
N LEU A 651 -24.34 56.27 57.12
CA LEU A 651 -23.97 57.19 58.20
C LEU A 651 -24.62 58.56 58.04
N LYS A 652 -24.69 59.10 56.81
CA LYS A 652 -25.39 60.38 56.53
C LYS A 652 -26.91 60.28 56.69
N ALA A 653 -27.52 59.15 56.33
CA ALA A 653 -28.97 58.94 56.50
C ALA A 653 -29.38 58.88 57.98
N LYS A 654 -28.49 58.37 58.86
CA LYS A 654 -28.72 58.25 60.31
C LYS A 654 -28.57 59.54 61.12
N ILE A 655 -28.35 60.68 60.46
CA ILE A 655 -28.17 62.02 61.08
C ILE A 655 -29.33 62.96 60.72
N LEU A 656 -30.24 62.54 59.82
CA LEU A 656 -31.46 63.26 59.42
C LEU A 656 -32.75 62.59 59.93
N LEU A 657 -32.60 61.66 60.89
CA LEU A 657 -33.63 60.94 61.66
C LEU A 657 -33.18 60.88 63.12
#